data_AF-A0A328C7U7-F1
#
_entry.id   AF-A0A328C7U7-F1
#
_cell.length_a   1.000
_cell.length_b   1.000
_cell.length_c   1.000
_cell.angle_alpha   90.00
_cell.angle_beta   90.00
_cell.angle_gamma   90.00
#
_symmetry.space_group_name_H-M   'P 1'
#
loop_
_entity.id
_entity.type
_entity.pdbx_description
1 polymer ?
#
loop_
_entity_poly.entity_id
_entity_poly.type
_entity_poly.pdbx_seq_one_letter_code
_entity_poly.pdbx_strand_id
1 'polypeptide(L)'
;MMKRVAAGWMMGAMVAMLGAGACAPEPESAPGGEFQEAQALEGGVGGEVEGLEEDHSNHSSIVFSTPEAIARVFDQDRNRARLEYPDAFRQVGWMVDADELAGMEYRVERADGSTSAWEPVEVYWNEGRMFNARVRLAEAVHVIELRGFEGISFAEVEFFEEVVAPDEIQRAERPDAPGEIGTTRQAVAPRSLVIPRSEWGAINPDKICGDVVAPYRASIHHTYLPANDGGDAGARMRQMQSYHINTQGWCDIGYHFVISQAGNIYQGRSRSDRPGAHVGYQNSGNVGISYIADFTTQIPSQTQLQAGASILRWVHETHGVPLNRTAVKGHREWPGQSTSCPGDNMMNRLDTLLQMTLDLIDPPAPDNLKVALSAKMQGGDNFVAQGSSAGVDDALPGDRVSAEILLSNDADRVLRGVRLGYAFDEQGLTPVSYVIESDHPAGDQSSWSVNDATDAAGNPARDQMGTSGELIMNAFSSGESKRVVVEFEVSDYSFGLVPFGGVRAWVSEIEDVYAQSSFGAAPTLNRTAGILEAAEGLDLFDHDAWFFEGPQGEDVEGWSASGIEAFDSFQLNTSHGLLAQHLTGEGASITSPGWTTIDADRFGEVVIRARSHDGAHLKALGWIRDGESYAAARQVLFEAPGDGEYHDLVVDLSGHPQWSGEVRGLRVELLHGESPVDGESGWYDVDHIYVQDRASGTTSTAYAPVVDVAPVVIVSGGEGEAGEDGTPDEQTPGLGANDGDGRNVRTASGCATTGRSGGEAPLAALVALVGWVFARRRRHLV
;
A
#
# COMPACT_ATOMS: atom_id res chain seq x y z
N MET A 1 -15.64 -31.38 26.71
CA MET A 1 -14.72 -32.39 27.30
C MET A 1 -13.44 -31.65 27.68
N MET A 2 -13.05 -31.75 28.96
CA MET A 2 -11.94 -31.13 29.73
C MET A 2 -10.85 -30.28 29.03
N LYS A 3 -10.72 -28.97 29.40
CA LYS A 3 -9.72 -28.30 30.31
C LYS A 3 -8.49 -27.76 29.55
N ARG A 4 -7.86 -26.60 29.79
CA ARG A 4 -8.01 -25.40 30.66
C ARG A 4 -6.89 -24.42 30.23
N VAL A 5 -7.17 -23.12 30.04
CA VAL A 5 -6.18 -22.02 30.15
C VAL A 5 -6.92 -20.76 30.64
N ALA A 6 -6.16 -19.88 31.34
CA ALA A 6 -6.45 -18.49 31.72
C ALA A 6 -7.37 -18.28 32.94
N ALA A 7 -7.21 -17.27 33.79
CA ALA A 7 -6.18 -16.26 34.04
C ALA A 7 -6.67 -15.49 35.29
N GLY A 8 -5.83 -14.65 35.89
CA GLY A 8 -6.31 -13.53 36.71
C GLY A 8 -5.52 -13.27 37.98
N TRP A 9 -4.76 -12.18 37.97
CA TRP A 9 -4.35 -11.44 39.16
C TRP A 9 -4.97 -10.05 39.10
N MET A 10 -5.66 -9.62 40.16
CA MET A 10 -5.75 -8.20 40.55
C MET A 10 -6.17 -8.05 42.02
N MET A 11 -5.30 -7.35 42.76
CA MET A 11 -5.52 -6.38 43.86
C MET A 11 -6.54 -6.62 45.00
N GLY A 12 -6.08 -6.41 46.25
CA GLY A 12 -6.95 -6.01 47.36
C GLY A 12 -6.45 -6.27 48.79
N ALA A 13 -5.69 -5.32 49.34
CA ALA A 13 -5.72 -4.78 50.71
C ALA A 13 -6.03 -5.65 51.98
N MET A 14 -5.05 -5.61 52.91
CA MET A 14 -5.16 -5.26 54.35
C MET A 14 -5.55 -6.30 55.44
N VAL A 15 -4.81 -6.16 56.57
CA VAL A 15 -5.10 -6.52 57.99
C VAL A 15 -4.29 -7.68 58.64
N ALA A 16 -3.25 -7.26 59.37
CA ALA A 16 -2.82 -7.57 60.76
C ALA A 16 -2.92 -8.99 61.36
N MET A 17 -1.79 -9.51 61.91
CA MET A 17 -1.44 -9.50 63.35
C MET A 17 -0.29 -10.49 63.73
N LEU A 18 0.62 -9.99 64.59
CA LEU A 18 1.37 -10.64 65.70
C LEU A 18 2.38 -11.77 65.37
N GLY A 19 3.61 -11.83 65.91
CA GLY A 19 4.38 -11.11 66.95
C GLY A 19 5.86 -11.59 66.84
N ALA A 20 6.84 -11.37 67.72
CA ALA A 20 7.11 -10.55 68.90
C ALA A 20 8.60 -10.82 69.28
N GLY A 21 9.31 -9.83 69.87
CA GLY A 21 10.57 -9.99 70.63
C GLY A 21 11.77 -9.20 70.06
N ALA A 22 12.05 -7.95 70.49
CA ALA A 22 12.80 -7.52 71.71
C ALA A 22 14.34 -7.64 71.53
N CYS A 23 15.27 -6.70 71.81
CA CYS A 23 15.33 -5.49 72.65
C CYS A 23 16.46 -4.53 72.18
N ALA A 24 16.41 -3.25 72.61
CA ALA A 24 17.32 -2.10 72.38
C ALA A 24 18.60 -2.11 73.27
N PRO A 25 19.52 -1.09 73.35
CA PRO A 25 19.30 0.38 73.35
C PRO A 25 20.31 1.30 72.60
N GLU A 26 19.93 2.58 72.43
CA GLU A 26 20.77 3.75 72.07
C GLU A 26 21.63 4.27 73.25
N PRO A 27 22.58 5.22 73.04
CA PRO A 27 22.23 6.64 73.31
C PRO A 27 22.92 7.75 72.45
N GLU A 28 22.17 8.84 72.25
CA GLU A 28 22.44 10.32 72.22
C GLU A 28 23.71 11.00 71.61
N SER A 29 23.43 11.88 70.61
CA SER A 29 23.82 13.31 70.36
C SER A 29 25.26 13.81 70.05
N ALA A 30 25.46 14.18 68.75
CA ALA A 30 26.03 15.41 68.11
C ALA A 30 27.37 16.08 68.55
N PRO A 31 28.02 16.98 67.76
CA PRO A 31 28.12 17.19 66.29
C PRO A 31 29.60 17.28 65.79
N GLY A 32 29.86 17.21 64.48
CA GLY A 32 31.17 17.59 63.92
C GLY A 32 31.42 17.02 62.53
N GLY A 33 31.67 17.88 61.55
CA GLY A 33 32.07 17.47 60.20
C GLY A 33 33.52 17.04 60.15
N GLU A 34 33.82 16.02 59.36
CA GLU A 34 35.06 15.85 58.60
C GLU A 34 34.93 14.62 57.70
N PHE A 35 35.67 14.66 56.60
CA PHE A 35 35.77 13.66 55.53
C PHE A 35 35.94 12.24 56.08
N GLN A 36 35.17 11.28 55.55
CA GLN A 36 35.48 9.87 55.71
C GLN A 36 36.25 9.37 54.49
N GLU A 37 37.52 9.05 54.72
CA GLU A 37 38.28 8.06 53.96
C GLU A 37 37.44 6.79 53.80
N ALA A 38 37.26 6.34 52.57
CA ALA A 38 36.73 5.01 52.30
C ALA A 38 37.74 3.96 52.79
N GLN A 39 37.24 3.06 53.62
CA GLN A 39 37.94 1.89 54.14
C GLN A 39 38.55 1.06 53.01
N ALA A 40 39.73 0.51 53.28
CA ALA A 40 40.40 -0.48 52.45
C ALA A 40 39.44 -1.62 52.05
N LEU A 41 39.25 -1.79 50.74
CA LEU A 41 38.61 -2.96 50.14
C LEU A 41 39.57 -4.17 50.24
N GLU A 42 39.68 -4.77 51.44
CA GLU A 42 40.02 -6.19 51.52
C GLU A 42 38.77 -6.99 51.10
N GLY A 43 38.61 -7.08 49.80
CA GLY A 43 37.52 -7.73 49.10
C GLY A 43 37.75 -7.44 47.63
N GLY A 44 38.57 -8.27 46.99
CA GLY A 44 38.89 -8.13 45.58
C GLY A 44 37.63 -7.87 44.77
N VAL A 45 37.73 -6.96 43.81
CA VAL A 45 36.69 -6.66 42.83
C VAL A 45 36.51 -7.91 41.96
N GLY A 46 35.78 -8.88 42.50
CA GLY A 46 35.06 -9.94 41.81
C GLY A 46 33.60 -9.54 41.66
N GLY A 47 33.34 -8.28 41.32
CA GLY A 47 32.11 -7.88 40.67
C GLY A 47 32.41 -7.80 39.18
N GLU A 48 31.76 -8.63 38.38
CA GLU A 48 31.80 -8.54 36.93
C GLU A 48 31.59 -7.08 36.51
N VAL A 49 32.62 -6.49 35.91
CA VAL A 49 32.45 -5.39 34.99
C VAL A 49 31.78 -6.02 33.77
N GLU A 50 30.46 -5.83 33.62
CA GLU A 50 29.80 -6.25 32.39
C GLU A 50 30.47 -5.53 31.22
N GLY A 51 31.02 -6.31 30.27
CA GLY A 51 31.53 -5.81 28.99
C GLY A 51 33.04 -5.59 28.90
N LEU A 52 33.87 -6.58 29.25
CA LEU A 52 35.18 -6.70 28.60
C LEU A 52 34.96 -7.33 27.22
N GLU A 53 34.68 -6.51 26.21
CA GLU A 53 34.75 -6.94 24.82
C GLU A 53 36.18 -6.79 24.32
N GLU A 54 36.81 -7.90 23.92
CA GLU A 54 38.05 -7.86 23.15
C GLU A 54 37.67 -7.62 21.69
N ASP A 55 37.72 -6.36 21.24
CA ASP A 55 37.86 -6.06 19.80
C ASP A 55 39.35 -6.04 19.42
N HIS A 56 39.64 -6.59 18.25
CA HIS A 56 41.00 -6.83 17.79
C HIS A 56 41.66 -5.55 17.30
N SER A 57 42.18 -4.75 18.23
CA SER A 57 43.42 -4.02 18.03
C SER A 57 44.11 -3.63 19.34
N ASN A 58 44.56 -4.63 20.13
CA ASN A 58 45.53 -4.43 21.23
C ASN A 58 45.16 -3.31 22.22
N HIS A 59 43.87 -3.12 22.48
CA HIS A 59 43.32 -2.10 23.36
C HIS A 59 42.09 -2.64 24.06
N SER A 60 41.76 -1.99 25.16
CA SER A 60 40.65 -2.32 26.05
C SER A 60 39.81 -1.08 26.24
N SER A 61 38.49 -1.20 26.09
CA SER A 61 37.57 -0.09 26.27
C SER A 61 36.80 -0.20 27.58
N ILE A 62 36.46 0.95 28.16
CA ILE A 62 35.49 1.10 29.24
C ILE A 62 34.35 1.97 28.72
N VAL A 63 33.12 1.50 28.89
CA VAL A 63 31.93 2.13 28.33
C VAL A 63 30.99 2.62 29.43
N PHE A 64 30.56 3.88 29.29
CA PHE A 64 29.63 4.57 30.18
C PHE A 64 28.35 4.92 29.42
N SER A 65 27.38 4.01 29.43
CA SER A 65 26.15 4.11 28.63
C SER A 65 24.86 4.24 29.45
N THR A 66 24.92 4.14 30.78
CA THR A 66 23.77 4.29 31.68
C THR A 66 24.00 5.39 32.73
N PRO A 67 22.94 6.03 33.24
CA PRO A 67 23.05 6.99 34.34
C PRO A 67 23.76 6.42 35.57
N GLU A 68 23.59 5.13 35.84
CA GLU A 68 24.25 4.41 36.94
C GLU A 68 25.73 4.17 36.67
N ALA A 69 26.12 3.78 35.44
CA ALA A 69 27.53 3.62 35.07
C ALA A 69 28.28 4.95 35.13
N ILE A 70 27.64 6.02 34.65
CA ILE A 70 28.16 7.39 34.77
C ILE A 70 28.26 7.78 36.25
N ALA A 71 27.25 7.51 37.08
CA ALA A 71 27.31 7.87 38.50
C ALA A 71 28.35 7.11 39.34
N ARG A 72 28.88 5.98 38.85
CA ARG A 72 29.91 5.17 39.57
C ARG A 72 31.33 5.69 39.41
N VAL A 73 31.62 6.31 38.27
CA VAL A 73 32.98 6.73 37.89
C VAL A 73 33.14 8.24 37.99
N PHE A 74 32.03 8.96 37.81
CA PHE A 74 32.01 10.40 37.89
C PHE A 74 31.59 10.87 39.28
N ASP A 75 32.08 12.03 39.72
CA ASP A 75 31.70 12.63 40.99
C ASP A 75 30.22 13.06 41.03
N GLN A 76 29.73 13.52 42.18
CA GLN A 76 28.31 13.90 42.36
C GLN A 76 27.86 14.97 41.37
N ASP A 77 28.78 15.86 40.98
CA ASP A 77 28.55 16.94 40.02
C ASP A 77 28.71 16.48 38.56
N ARG A 78 29.08 15.21 38.35
CA ARG A 78 29.39 14.59 37.05
C ARG A 78 30.37 15.40 36.21
N ASN A 79 31.35 16.04 36.85
CA ASN A 79 32.34 16.89 36.21
C ASN A 79 33.79 16.50 36.54
N ARG A 80 33.99 15.43 37.32
CA ARG A 80 35.28 14.74 37.52
C ARG A 80 35.15 13.24 37.40
N ALA A 81 36.19 12.57 36.91
CA ALA A 81 36.30 11.11 36.88
C ALA A 81 37.70 10.65 37.29
N ARG A 82 37.80 9.52 37.99
CA ARG A 82 39.07 8.79 38.21
C ARG A 82 38.95 7.42 37.57
N LEU A 83 39.84 7.13 36.63
CA LEU A 83 39.90 5.87 35.91
C LEU A 83 41.19 5.14 36.27
N GLU A 84 41.04 3.89 36.70
CA GLU A 84 42.15 2.98 36.99
C GLU A 84 42.05 1.78 36.07
N TYR A 85 43.15 1.46 35.40
CA TYR A 85 43.22 0.40 34.40
C TYR A 85 44.29 -0.63 34.77
N PRO A 86 44.03 -1.96 34.67
CA PRO A 86 44.96 -2.99 35.11
C PRO A 86 46.31 -2.95 34.40
N ASP A 87 46.32 -2.70 33.09
CA ASP A 87 47.55 -2.64 32.29
C ASP A 87 48.06 -1.21 32.16
N ALA A 88 49.35 -1.06 31.91
CA ALA A 88 49.96 0.26 31.76
C ALA A 88 49.63 0.83 30.37
N PHE A 89 49.15 2.06 30.30
CA PHE A 89 48.78 2.72 29.04
C PHE A 89 49.58 4.00 28.81
N ARG A 90 49.72 4.37 27.53
CA ARG A 90 50.41 5.58 27.06
C ARG A 90 49.52 6.49 26.21
N GLN A 91 48.35 6.02 25.81
CA GLN A 91 47.33 6.87 25.20
C GLN A 91 45.95 6.48 25.74
N VAL A 92 45.09 7.49 25.90
CA VAL A 92 43.67 7.30 26.20
C VAL A 92 42.85 7.97 25.10
N GLY A 93 42.02 7.20 24.42
CA GLY A 93 41.06 7.68 23.42
C GLY A 93 39.68 7.87 24.03
N TRP A 94 38.96 8.88 23.58
CA TRP A 94 37.64 9.25 24.09
C TRP A 94 36.69 9.49 22.93
N MET A 95 35.54 8.81 22.95
CA MET A 95 34.37 9.16 22.16
C MET A 95 33.22 9.47 23.12
N VAL A 96 32.69 10.69 23.07
CA VAL A 96 31.76 11.16 24.11
C VAL A 96 30.63 12.00 23.51
N ASP A 97 29.45 11.87 24.12
CA ASP A 97 28.26 12.69 23.88
C ASP A 97 28.01 13.55 25.14
N ALA A 98 28.22 14.86 25.03
CA ALA A 98 28.21 15.80 26.14
C ALA A 98 27.63 17.17 25.76
N ASP A 99 27.22 17.95 26.76
CA ASP A 99 26.79 19.35 26.56
C ASP A 99 28.00 20.24 26.24
N GLU A 100 29.08 20.08 27.01
CA GLU A 100 30.31 20.88 26.88
C GLU A 100 31.55 20.08 27.32
N LEU A 101 32.62 20.18 26.53
CA LEU A 101 33.97 19.69 26.89
C LEU A 101 35.04 20.79 26.84
N ALA A 102 34.63 22.04 26.66
CA ALA A 102 35.57 23.14 26.58
C ALA A 102 36.27 23.33 27.94
N GLY A 103 37.56 23.03 27.99
CA GLY A 103 38.34 23.10 29.23
C GLY A 103 38.48 21.78 29.98
N MET A 104 38.20 20.64 29.33
CA MET A 104 38.50 19.32 29.89
C MET A 104 40.01 19.19 30.16
N GLU A 105 40.37 18.82 31.39
CA GLU A 105 41.74 18.63 31.83
C GLU A 105 41.94 17.22 32.37
N TYR A 106 43.17 16.70 32.26
CA TYR A 106 43.60 15.43 32.83
C TYR A 106 44.79 15.60 33.77
N ARG A 107 44.98 14.63 34.65
CA ARG A 107 46.24 14.38 35.35
C ARG A 107 46.42 12.88 35.54
N VAL A 108 47.65 12.43 35.75
CA VAL A 108 47.97 11.01 35.95
C VAL A 108 48.55 10.77 37.34
N GLU A 109 48.32 9.58 37.88
CA GLU A 109 49.01 9.07 39.06
C GLU A 109 50.14 8.15 38.59
N ARG A 110 51.37 8.45 39.01
CA ARG A 110 52.55 7.65 38.70
C ARG A 110 52.65 6.44 39.63
N ALA A 111 53.47 5.46 39.24
CA ALA A 111 53.73 4.28 40.05
C ALA A 111 54.32 4.57 41.45
N ASP A 112 54.91 5.76 41.67
CA ASP A 112 55.42 6.22 42.96
C ASP A 112 54.36 6.93 43.84
N GLY A 113 53.10 6.99 43.39
CA GLY A 113 51.98 7.65 44.06
C GLY A 113 51.95 9.18 43.88
N SER A 114 52.89 9.77 43.11
CA SER A 114 52.86 11.19 42.78
C SER A 114 51.84 11.49 41.67
N THR A 115 51.15 12.62 41.77
CA THR A 115 50.22 13.09 40.72
C THR A 115 50.87 14.16 39.84
N SER A 116 50.53 14.18 38.55
CA SER A 116 50.94 15.27 37.65
C SER A 116 50.14 16.55 37.90
N ALA A 117 50.60 17.66 37.32
CA ALA A 117 49.77 18.85 37.16
C ALA A 117 48.57 18.53 36.24
N TRP A 118 47.51 19.34 36.35
CA TRP A 118 46.41 19.31 35.40
C TRP A 118 46.89 19.85 34.05
N GLU A 119 46.60 19.11 32.99
CA GLU A 119 46.92 19.44 31.61
C GLU A 119 45.66 19.35 30.75
N PRO A 120 45.53 20.16 29.69
CA PRO A 120 44.36 20.11 28.82
C PRO A 120 44.28 18.76 28.08
N VAL A 121 43.06 18.22 27.96
CA VAL A 121 42.77 17.09 27.06
C VAL A 121 42.71 17.61 25.62
N GLU A 122 43.28 16.84 24.69
CA GLU A 122 43.24 17.17 23.26
C GLU A 122 41.88 16.78 22.68
N VAL A 123 40.94 17.72 22.59
CA VAL A 123 39.72 17.59 21.77
C VAL A 123 40.08 17.92 20.33
N TYR A 124 40.15 16.91 19.47
CA TYR A 124 40.63 17.06 18.10
C TYR A 124 39.52 17.05 17.05
N TRP A 125 38.32 16.62 17.41
CA TRP A 125 37.14 16.66 16.56
C TRP A 125 35.89 16.86 17.40
N ASN A 126 34.98 17.71 16.93
CA ASN A 126 33.67 17.86 17.51
C ASN A 126 32.61 18.30 16.50
N GLU A 127 31.38 17.87 16.71
CA GLU A 127 30.20 18.30 15.97
C GLU A 127 28.95 18.24 16.87
N GLY A 128 28.35 19.40 17.15
CA GLY A 128 27.25 19.47 18.12
C GLY A 128 27.68 18.96 19.49
N ARG A 129 26.99 17.93 19.98
CA ARG A 129 27.27 17.26 21.27
C ARG A 129 28.32 16.17 21.20
N MET A 130 28.84 15.90 20.00
CA MET A 130 29.71 14.75 19.74
C MET A 130 31.15 15.20 19.76
N PHE A 131 31.98 14.57 20.58
CA PHE A 131 33.38 14.91 20.67
C PHE A 131 34.24 13.66 20.61
N ASN A 132 35.37 13.79 19.93
CA ASN A 132 36.46 12.84 20.05
C ASN A 132 37.66 13.56 20.66
N ALA A 133 38.19 12.95 21.70
CA ALA A 133 39.31 13.50 22.45
C ALA A 133 40.37 12.43 22.70
N ARG A 134 41.59 12.87 23.01
CA ARG A 134 42.66 11.96 23.39
C ARG A 134 43.62 12.57 24.39
N VAL A 135 44.32 11.70 25.09
CA VAL A 135 45.45 12.01 25.96
C VAL A 135 46.64 11.17 25.51
N ARG A 136 47.81 11.79 25.33
CA ARG A 136 49.06 11.12 25.00
C ARG A 136 50.05 11.33 26.13
N LEU A 137 50.59 10.26 26.68
CA LEU A 137 51.42 10.29 27.87
C LEU A 137 52.88 10.00 27.53
N ALA A 138 53.77 10.80 28.10
CA ALA A 138 55.22 10.61 27.95
C ALA A 138 55.71 9.32 28.62
N GLU A 139 55.01 8.84 29.65
CA GLU A 139 55.32 7.63 30.41
C GLU A 139 54.08 6.72 30.51
N ALA A 140 54.30 5.44 30.79
CA ALA A 140 53.20 4.49 30.98
C ALA A 140 52.65 4.62 32.40
N VAL A 141 51.32 4.70 32.53
CA VAL A 141 50.63 4.87 33.82
C VAL A 141 49.45 3.91 33.92
N HIS A 142 48.89 3.76 35.13
CA HIS A 142 47.71 2.92 35.39
C HIS A 142 46.47 3.73 35.78
N VAL A 143 46.62 5.02 36.12
CA VAL A 143 45.54 5.86 36.62
C VAL A 143 45.54 7.21 35.92
N ILE A 144 44.36 7.64 35.46
CA ILE A 144 44.10 8.97 34.93
C ILE A 144 42.88 9.58 35.62
N GLU A 145 43.00 10.85 36.02
CA GLU A 145 41.90 11.66 36.51
C GLU A 145 41.55 12.74 35.51
N LEU A 146 40.26 13.05 35.41
CA LEU A 146 39.71 13.99 34.43
C LEU A 146 38.75 14.97 35.11
N ARG A 147 38.68 16.20 34.60
CA ARG A 147 37.72 17.20 35.05
C ARG A 147 37.33 18.18 33.94
N GLY A 148 36.27 18.96 34.16
CA GLY A 148 35.94 20.12 33.32
C GLY A 148 35.06 19.79 32.11
N PHE A 149 34.07 18.93 32.31
CA PHE A 149 33.07 18.55 31.31
C PHE A 149 31.67 18.63 31.93
N GLU A 150 30.65 18.85 31.10
CA GLU A 150 29.26 18.96 31.54
C GLU A 150 28.31 18.13 30.67
N GLY A 151 27.24 17.62 31.29
CA GLY A 151 26.13 16.98 30.59
C GLY A 151 26.51 15.72 29.81
N ILE A 152 27.48 14.92 30.31
CA ILE A 152 27.79 13.63 29.70
C ILE A 152 26.55 12.74 29.76
N SER A 153 26.03 12.43 28.57
CA SER A 153 25.00 11.42 28.37
C SER A 153 25.61 10.06 28.03
N PHE A 154 26.84 10.04 27.52
CA PHE A 154 27.53 8.83 27.12
C PHE A 154 29.05 9.07 26.93
N ALA A 155 29.90 8.10 27.31
CA ALA A 155 31.33 8.11 27.00
C ALA A 155 31.91 6.70 26.79
N GLU A 156 32.77 6.55 25.80
CA GLU A 156 33.67 5.40 25.62
C GLU A 156 35.11 5.84 25.77
N VAL A 157 35.86 5.07 26.56
CA VAL A 157 37.25 5.34 26.88
C VAL A 157 38.10 4.14 26.50
N GLU A 158 39.01 4.32 25.56
CA GLU A 158 39.96 3.29 25.12
C GLU A 158 41.35 3.55 25.68
N PHE A 159 41.98 2.50 26.20
CA PHE A 159 43.35 2.54 26.70
C PHE A 159 44.28 1.83 25.74
N PHE A 160 45.38 2.50 25.36
CA PHE A 160 46.39 1.97 24.45
C PHE A 160 47.74 1.86 25.16
N GLU A 161 48.38 0.70 25.06
CA GLU A 161 49.73 0.45 25.60
C GLU A 161 50.80 1.36 24.95
N GLU A 162 50.60 1.71 23.68
CA GLU A 162 51.49 2.58 22.91
C GLU A 162 50.75 3.82 22.38
N VAL A 163 51.52 4.89 22.13
CA VAL A 163 50.99 6.08 21.47
C VAL A 163 50.73 5.72 20.00
N VAL A 164 49.46 5.66 19.60
CA VAL A 164 49.07 5.41 18.22
C VAL A 164 49.46 6.65 17.40
N ALA A 165 50.44 6.54 16.51
CA ALA A 165 50.99 7.68 15.76
C ALA A 165 50.02 8.19 14.68
N PRO A 166 49.74 9.51 14.64
CA PRO A 166 49.35 10.25 13.46
C PRO A 166 50.46 11.28 13.24
N ASP A 167 51.61 10.87 12.72
CA ASP A 167 52.64 11.86 12.42
C ASP A 167 52.17 12.75 11.26
N GLU A 168 52.38 14.05 11.47
CA GLU A 168 52.11 15.21 10.63
C GLU A 168 51.58 14.92 9.21
N ILE A 169 50.37 15.42 8.98
CA ILE A 169 49.82 15.69 7.63
C ILE A 169 50.72 16.74 6.97
N GLN A 170 51.87 16.33 6.44
CA GLN A 170 52.45 17.03 5.32
C GLN A 170 51.53 16.77 4.14
N ARG A 171 50.81 17.81 3.70
CA ARG A 171 50.19 17.84 2.36
C ARG A 171 51.29 17.53 1.34
N ALA A 172 51.45 16.26 0.99
CA ALA A 172 52.18 15.89 -0.19
C ALA A 172 51.31 16.37 -1.37
N GLU A 173 51.76 17.42 -2.05
CA GLU A 173 51.23 17.78 -3.35
C GLU A 173 51.24 16.53 -4.24
N ARG A 174 50.05 16.19 -4.72
CA ARG A 174 49.80 15.04 -5.58
C ARG A 174 50.68 15.17 -6.84
N PRO A 175 51.50 14.19 -7.21
CA PRO A 175 52.13 14.22 -8.51
C PRO A 175 51.04 13.99 -9.56
N ASP A 176 50.76 15.01 -10.35
CA ASP A 176 50.03 14.86 -11.61
C ASP A 176 50.87 13.99 -12.54
N ALA A 177 50.57 12.69 -12.57
CA ALA A 177 51.01 11.78 -13.62
C ALA A 177 49.78 11.37 -14.45
N PRO A 178 49.66 11.82 -15.71
CA PRO A 178 48.69 11.28 -16.64
C PRO A 178 49.23 9.97 -17.21
N GLY A 179 48.55 8.86 -16.94
CA GLY A 179 48.95 7.56 -17.46
C GLY A 179 47.91 6.48 -17.20
N GLU A 180 47.15 6.16 -18.25
CA GLU A 180 46.22 5.04 -18.42
C GLU A 180 44.93 5.02 -17.57
N ILE A 181 43.84 5.53 -18.18
CA ILE A 181 42.47 5.27 -17.71
C ILE A 181 42.13 3.81 -18.01
N GLY A 182 42.46 2.93 -17.08
CA GLY A 182 41.86 1.60 -16.98
C GLY A 182 40.60 1.67 -16.14
N THR A 183 39.41 1.67 -16.75
CA THR A 183 38.16 1.53 -16.00
C THR A 183 38.00 0.09 -15.53
N THR A 184 38.54 -0.24 -14.36
CA THR A 184 37.96 -1.36 -13.59
C THR A 184 36.62 -0.87 -13.06
N ARG A 185 35.51 -1.43 -13.58
CA ARG A 185 34.16 -1.15 -13.05
C ARG A 185 34.11 -1.66 -11.62
N GLN A 186 34.33 -0.77 -10.66
CA GLN A 186 33.94 -1.03 -9.28
C GLN A 186 32.41 -1.06 -9.25
N ALA A 187 31.83 -2.10 -8.65
CA ALA A 187 30.41 -2.09 -8.36
C ALA A 187 30.16 -1.09 -7.22
N VAL A 188 29.36 -0.07 -7.50
CA VAL A 188 28.94 0.95 -6.53
C VAL A 188 27.45 0.75 -6.29
N ALA A 189 27.05 0.68 -5.03
CA ALA A 189 25.64 0.59 -4.68
C ALA A 189 24.88 1.82 -5.22
N PRO A 190 23.67 1.64 -5.77
CA PRO A 190 22.93 2.75 -6.36
C PRO A 190 22.54 3.77 -5.29
N ARG A 191 22.46 5.05 -5.69
CA ARG A 191 22.06 6.14 -4.79
C ARG A 191 20.62 6.00 -4.26
N SER A 192 19.76 5.23 -4.94
CA SER A 192 18.42 4.87 -4.46
C SER A 192 18.47 3.98 -3.22
N LEU A 193 19.56 3.23 -3.04
CA LEU A 193 19.75 2.29 -1.93
C LEU A 193 20.67 2.84 -0.84
N VAL A 194 21.75 3.52 -1.23
CA VAL A 194 22.83 3.92 -0.32
C VAL A 194 23.16 5.40 -0.45
N ILE A 195 23.17 6.10 0.69
CA ILE A 195 23.67 7.46 0.83
C ILE A 195 25.19 7.45 0.62
N PRO A 196 25.70 8.07 -0.46
CA PRO A 196 27.12 8.02 -0.80
C PRO A 196 27.96 8.86 0.15
N ARG A 197 29.25 8.53 0.22
CA ARG A 197 30.27 9.26 1.00
C ARG A 197 30.23 10.78 0.85
N SER A 198 29.98 11.26 -0.36
CA SER A 198 29.91 12.70 -0.66
C SER A 198 28.76 13.41 0.03
N GLU A 199 27.68 12.71 0.35
CA GLU A 199 26.44 13.30 0.86
C GLU A 199 26.45 13.43 2.38
N TRP A 200 27.10 12.51 3.09
CA TRP A 200 27.31 12.63 4.54
C TRP A 200 28.64 13.32 4.91
N GLY A 201 29.40 13.83 3.93
CA GLY A 201 30.61 14.61 4.19
C GLY A 201 31.82 13.77 4.63
N ALA A 202 31.95 12.56 4.11
CA ALA A 202 33.09 11.69 4.41
C ALA A 202 34.42 12.34 4.01
N ILE A 203 35.42 12.25 4.88
CA ILE A 203 36.79 12.58 4.47
C ILE A 203 37.36 11.49 3.58
N ASN A 204 38.23 11.85 2.63
CA ASN A 204 39.00 10.87 1.89
C ASN A 204 40.15 10.38 2.78
N PRO A 205 40.29 9.07 2.99
CA PRO A 205 41.37 8.54 3.80
C PRO A 205 42.71 8.66 3.06
N ASP A 206 43.75 9.12 3.76
CA ASP A 206 45.10 9.22 3.22
C ASP A 206 45.85 7.87 3.20
N LYS A 207 45.29 6.85 3.86
CA LYS A 207 45.83 5.48 3.93
C LYS A 207 45.04 4.53 3.02
N ILE A 208 45.75 3.62 2.34
CA ILE A 208 45.16 2.55 1.54
C ILE A 208 44.95 1.30 2.40
N CYS A 209 43.71 0.84 2.51
CA CYS A 209 43.33 -0.36 3.25
C CYS A 209 43.62 -1.65 2.47
N GLY A 210 44.75 -2.31 2.75
CA GLY A 210 45.05 -3.66 2.27
C GLY A 210 44.93 -3.87 0.75
N ASP A 211 44.96 -5.15 0.34
CA ASP A 211 44.80 -5.56 -1.04
C ASP A 211 43.32 -5.67 -1.44
N VAL A 212 43.05 -5.56 -2.74
CA VAL A 212 41.70 -5.80 -3.29
C VAL A 212 41.37 -7.30 -3.24
N VAL A 213 40.26 -7.64 -2.59
CA VAL A 213 39.74 -9.00 -2.48
C VAL A 213 38.24 -8.96 -2.75
N ALA A 214 37.79 -9.73 -3.75
CA ALA A 214 36.37 -9.86 -4.04
C ALA A 214 35.60 -10.40 -2.81
N PRO A 215 34.50 -9.76 -2.40
CA PRO A 215 33.70 -10.24 -1.27
C PRO A 215 33.17 -11.66 -1.48
N TYR A 216 33.24 -12.47 -0.44
CA TYR A 216 32.65 -13.83 -0.42
C TYR A 216 31.89 -14.13 0.89
N ARG A 217 31.84 -13.17 1.82
CA ARG A 217 31.16 -13.26 3.12
C ARG A 217 30.78 -11.87 3.63
N ALA A 218 29.89 -11.83 4.61
CA ALA A 218 29.46 -10.60 5.28
C ALA A 218 29.37 -10.79 6.81
N SER A 219 29.60 -9.70 7.53
CA SER A 219 29.44 -9.62 8.98
C SER A 219 28.36 -8.61 9.35
N ILE A 220 27.48 -9.00 10.26
CA ILE A 220 26.49 -8.12 10.88
C ILE A 220 27.03 -7.62 12.21
N HIS A 221 26.99 -6.31 12.38
CA HIS A 221 27.44 -5.59 13.57
C HIS A 221 26.30 -4.72 14.11
N HIS A 222 26.34 -4.42 15.40
CA HIS A 222 25.82 -3.14 15.88
C HIS A 222 27.01 -2.19 16.03
N THR A 223 26.75 -0.89 16.10
CA THR A 223 27.78 0.05 16.51
C THR A 223 28.12 -0.14 17.98
N TYR A 224 27.16 -0.62 18.78
CA TYR A 224 27.11 -0.46 20.25
C TYR A 224 27.07 1.04 20.58
N LEU A 225 28.09 1.77 20.15
CA LEU A 225 28.32 3.19 20.33
C LEU A 225 28.69 3.79 18.97
N PRO A 226 27.96 4.81 18.48
CA PRO A 226 26.78 5.41 19.11
C PRO A 226 25.58 4.46 19.12
N ALA A 227 24.85 4.40 20.25
CA ALA A 227 23.68 3.54 20.42
C ALA A 227 22.40 4.09 19.77
N ASN A 228 22.43 5.33 19.28
CA ASN A 228 21.36 6.02 18.57
C ASN A 228 21.95 7.13 17.68
N ASP A 229 21.20 7.59 16.68
CA ASP A 229 21.67 8.65 15.78
C ASP A 229 21.23 10.07 16.19
N GLY A 230 20.38 10.21 17.21
CA GLY A 230 19.87 11.50 17.65
C GLY A 230 19.12 12.29 16.57
N GLY A 231 18.69 11.61 15.49
CA GLY A 231 18.10 12.24 14.31
C GLY A 231 19.11 12.72 13.26
N ASP A 232 20.43 12.62 13.50
CA ASP A 232 21.48 12.98 12.54
C ASP A 232 22.51 11.85 12.39
N ALA A 233 22.14 10.83 11.61
CA ALA A 233 23.03 9.71 11.29
C ALA A 233 24.27 10.16 10.49
N GLY A 234 24.19 11.25 9.73
CA GLY A 234 25.35 11.80 9.01
C GLY A 234 26.44 12.30 9.97
N ALA A 235 26.05 13.00 11.05
CA ALA A 235 26.96 13.40 12.12
C ALA A 235 27.58 12.18 12.83
N ARG A 236 26.79 11.14 13.12
CA ARG A 236 27.33 9.88 13.69
C ARG A 236 28.33 9.19 12.77
N MET A 237 28.09 9.19 11.46
CA MET A 237 29.03 8.66 10.47
C MET A 237 30.37 9.42 10.51
N ARG A 238 30.35 10.76 10.58
CA ARG A 238 31.55 11.58 10.70
C ARG A 238 32.28 11.37 12.04
N GLN A 239 31.54 11.27 13.15
CA GLN A 239 32.09 10.95 14.46
C GLN A 239 32.86 9.63 14.45
N MET A 240 32.21 8.55 14.00
CA MET A 240 32.82 7.22 13.91
C MET A 240 34.01 7.21 12.95
N GLN A 241 33.91 7.86 11.78
CA GLN A 241 35.02 7.95 10.85
C GLN A 241 36.23 8.66 11.47
N SER A 242 35.99 9.78 12.16
CA SER A 242 37.04 10.54 12.84
C SER A 242 37.69 9.71 13.96
N TYR A 243 36.89 9.01 14.76
CA TYR A 243 37.36 8.19 15.86
C TYR A 243 38.27 7.05 15.37
N HIS A 244 37.78 6.27 14.40
CA HIS A 244 38.52 5.18 13.80
C HIS A 244 39.87 5.64 13.20
N ILE A 245 39.90 6.80 12.53
CA ILE A 245 41.13 7.30 11.89
C ILE A 245 42.09 7.93 12.91
N ASN A 246 41.60 8.83 13.76
CA ASN A 246 42.45 9.73 14.55
C ASN A 246 42.74 9.22 15.97
N THR A 247 41.86 8.38 16.52
CA THR A 247 42.11 7.67 17.79
C THR A 247 42.77 6.33 17.53
N GLN A 248 42.12 5.46 16.76
CA GLN A 248 42.55 4.07 16.56
C GLN A 248 43.58 3.90 15.44
N GLY A 249 43.85 4.95 14.67
CA GLY A 249 44.87 4.94 13.62
C GLY A 249 44.47 4.15 12.36
N TRP A 250 43.21 3.74 12.25
CA TRP A 250 42.70 2.96 11.13
C TRP A 250 42.75 3.76 9.83
N CYS A 251 42.65 3.05 8.72
CA CYS A 251 42.74 3.69 7.42
C CYS A 251 41.46 4.46 7.06
N ASP A 252 40.29 4.10 7.61
CA ASP A 252 38.98 4.74 7.39
C ASP A 252 37.99 4.14 8.40
N ILE A 253 36.71 4.52 8.34
CA ILE A 253 35.62 3.90 9.10
C ILE A 253 35.60 2.37 8.96
N GLY A 254 35.48 1.63 10.06
CA GLY A 254 35.58 0.16 10.13
C GLY A 254 34.72 -0.60 9.11
N TYR A 255 33.48 -0.16 8.92
CA TYR A 255 32.42 -0.87 8.18
C TYR A 255 32.26 -0.42 6.73
N HIS A 256 31.71 -1.28 5.88
CA HIS A 256 31.39 -0.95 4.49
C HIS A 256 30.05 -0.23 4.37
N PHE A 257 29.07 -0.65 5.17
CA PHE A 257 27.75 -0.06 5.22
C PHE A 257 27.32 0.15 6.67
N VAL A 258 26.62 1.24 6.92
CA VAL A 258 26.07 1.56 8.25
C VAL A 258 24.60 1.93 8.11
N ILE A 259 23.74 1.37 8.96
CA ILE A 259 22.28 1.52 8.91
C ILE A 259 21.84 2.38 10.09
N SER A 260 21.22 3.53 9.80
CA SER A 260 20.64 4.43 10.79
C SER A 260 19.39 3.84 11.46
N GLN A 261 18.90 4.48 12.54
CA GLN A 261 17.66 4.03 13.19
C GLN A 261 16.43 4.21 12.28
N ALA A 262 16.46 5.21 11.41
CA ALA A 262 15.44 5.43 10.38
C ALA A 262 15.56 4.48 9.16
N GLY A 263 16.56 3.59 9.13
CA GLY A 263 16.76 2.63 8.04
C GLY A 263 17.45 3.18 6.80
N ASN A 264 17.96 4.42 6.82
CA ASN A 264 18.87 4.90 5.78
C ASN A 264 20.20 4.12 5.84
N ILE A 265 20.70 3.71 4.66
CA ILE A 265 21.97 2.97 4.52
C ILE A 265 23.04 3.96 4.06
N TYR A 266 24.10 4.10 4.84
CA TYR A 266 25.24 4.97 4.54
C TYR A 266 26.41 4.15 4.00
N GLN A 267 27.03 4.66 2.95
CA GLN A 267 28.29 4.12 2.46
C GLN A 267 29.41 4.46 3.45
N GLY A 268 29.96 3.44 4.10
CA GLY A 268 31.19 3.53 4.89
C GLY A 268 32.41 3.53 3.96
N ARG A 269 33.22 2.47 3.98
CA ARG A 269 34.42 2.31 3.11
C ARG A 269 34.16 2.70 1.65
N SER A 270 35.12 3.37 1.01
CA SER A 270 35.00 3.82 -0.38
C SER A 270 34.91 2.68 -1.40
N ARG A 271 35.39 1.49 -1.05
CA ARG A 271 35.31 0.28 -1.87
C ARG A 271 34.89 -0.93 -1.05
N SER A 272 33.91 -1.69 -1.55
CA SER A 272 33.47 -2.95 -0.94
C SER A 272 34.45 -4.11 -1.19
N ASP A 273 35.33 -3.99 -2.18
CA ASP A 273 36.35 -4.98 -2.52
C ASP A 273 37.69 -4.76 -1.80
N ARG A 274 37.74 -3.83 -0.84
CA ARG A 274 38.91 -3.65 0.05
C ARG A 274 38.53 -4.02 1.48
N PRO A 275 39.45 -4.62 2.25
CA PRO A 275 39.15 -5.03 3.60
C PRO A 275 38.77 -3.83 4.47
N GLY A 276 37.73 -4.01 5.27
CA GLY A 276 37.41 -3.12 6.38
C GLY A 276 38.30 -3.38 7.60
N ALA A 277 37.90 -2.82 8.73
CA ALA A 277 38.50 -3.07 10.04
C ALA A 277 37.35 -3.27 11.04
N HIS A 278 36.68 -4.43 10.95
CA HIS A 278 35.46 -4.71 11.71
C HIS A 278 35.42 -6.10 12.33
N VAL A 279 36.13 -7.09 11.78
CA VAL A 279 36.33 -8.40 12.45
C VAL A 279 37.80 -8.79 12.38
N GLY A 280 38.45 -8.87 13.54
CA GLY A 280 39.86 -9.21 13.65
C GLY A 280 40.21 -10.50 12.90
N TYR A 281 41.29 -10.47 12.12
CA TYR A 281 41.74 -11.59 11.28
C TYR A 281 40.74 -12.11 10.23
N GLN A 282 39.55 -11.51 10.11
CA GLN A 282 38.48 -11.94 9.21
C GLN A 282 38.04 -10.85 8.23
N ASN A 283 38.75 -9.72 8.14
CA ASN A 283 38.38 -8.59 7.27
C ASN A 283 38.53 -8.88 5.76
N SER A 284 39.45 -9.77 5.37
CA SER A 284 39.65 -10.12 3.96
C SER A 284 38.39 -10.77 3.36
N GLY A 285 37.91 -10.20 2.25
CA GLY A 285 36.71 -10.62 1.53
C GLY A 285 35.41 -10.55 2.34
N ASN A 286 35.39 -9.76 3.43
CA ASN A 286 34.28 -9.70 4.38
C ASN A 286 33.63 -8.31 4.44
N VAL A 287 32.36 -8.24 4.03
CA VAL A 287 31.57 -7.01 4.03
C VAL A 287 30.93 -6.80 5.41
N GLY A 288 31.48 -5.88 6.19
CA GLY A 288 30.88 -5.40 7.44
C GLY A 288 29.68 -4.47 7.21
N ILE A 289 28.52 -4.86 7.73
CA ILE A 289 27.27 -4.11 7.76
C ILE A 289 26.93 -3.83 9.23
N SER A 290 26.98 -2.56 9.64
CA SER A 290 26.75 -2.15 11.03
C SER A 290 25.44 -1.38 11.18
N TYR A 291 24.81 -1.47 12.35
CA TYR A 291 23.56 -0.79 12.69
C TYR A 291 23.83 0.19 13.83
N ILE A 292 23.43 1.45 13.67
CA ILE A 292 23.49 2.45 14.75
C ILE A 292 22.49 2.06 15.84
N ALA A 293 22.96 1.29 16.82
CA ALA A 293 22.15 0.73 17.90
C ALA A 293 23.04 0.07 18.97
N ASP A 294 22.48 -0.10 20.17
CA ASP A 294 22.94 -1.08 21.16
C ASP A 294 21.92 -2.22 21.24
N PHE A 295 22.08 -3.26 20.42
CA PHE A 295 21.22 -4.45 20.47
C PHE A 295 21.50 -5.44 21.62
N THR A 296 22.32 -5.10 22.62
CA THR A 296 22.30 -5.83 23.90
C THR A 296 21.02 -5.50 24.68
N THR A 297 20.54 -4.26 24.55
CA THR A 297 19.36 -3.74 25.24
C THR A 297 18.20 -3.43 24.28
N GLN A 298 18.50 -2.92 23.09
CA GLN A 298 17.52 -2.52 22.08
C GLN A 298 17.12 -3.69 21.18
N ILE A 299 15.90 -3.64 20.64
CA ILE A 299 15.40 -4.59 19.64
C ILE A 299 15.56 -3.97 18.26
N PRO A 300 16.12 -4.69 17.25
CA PRO A 300 16.15 -4.21 15.88
C PRO A 300 14.75 -3.84 15.38
N SER A 301 14.59 -2.60 14.92
CA SER A 301 13.33 -2.15 14.32
C SER A 301 13.08 -2.85 12.98
N GLN A 302 11.81 -2.92 12.57
CA GLN A 302 11.46 -3.53 11.28
C GLN A 302 12.11 -2.77 10.11
N THR A 303 12.15 -1.44 10.17
CA THR A 303 12.79 -0.59 9.17
C THR A 303 14.30 -0.87 9.06
N GLN A 304 15.00 -1.04 10.18
CA GLN A 304 16.40 -1.45 10.18
C GLN A 304 16.62 -2.83 9.55
N LEU A 305 15.77 -3.82 9.89
CA LEU A 305 15.87 -5.16 9.30
C LEU A 305 15.60 -5.15 7.79
N GLN A 306 14.64 -4.35 7.32
CA GLN A 306 14.36 -4.17 5.88
C GLN A 306 15.55 -3.53 5.15
N ALA A 307 16.15 -2.49 5.73
CA ALA A 307 17.37 -1.88 5.19
C ALA A 307 18.53 -2.89 5.15
N GLY A 308 18.69 -3.67 6.22
CA GLY A 308 19.65 -4.76 6.34
C GLY A 308 19.50 -5.81 5.24
N ALA A 309 18.27 -6.25 5.01
CA ALA A 309 17.96 -7.22 3.96
C ALA A 309 18.25 -6.64 2.56
N SER A 310 17.88 -5.38 2.33
CA SER A 310 18.09 -4.70 1.05
C SER A 310 19.57 -4.57 0.70
N ILE A 311 20.42 -4.17 1.66
CA ILE A 311 21.86 -4.08 1.41
C ILE A 311 22.52 -5.46 1.29
N LEU A 312 22.05 -6.45 2.06
CA LEU A 312 22.57 -7.82 1.97
C LEU A 312 22.21 -8.48 0.63
N ARG A 313 21.02 -8.19 0.08
CA ARG A 313 20.62 -8.57 -1.28
C ARG A 313 21.56 -7.95 -2.31
N TRP A 314 21.82 -6.65 -2.22
CA TRP A 314 22.76 -6.00 -3.14
C TRP A 314 24.16 -6.63 -3.07
N VAL A 315 24.66 -6.94 -1.87
CA VAL A 315 25.95 -7.64 -1.67
C VAL A 315 25.92 -9.03 -2.33
N HIS A 316 24.82 -9.77 -2.18
CA HIS A 316 24.63 -11.07 -2.82
C HIS A 316 24.63 -10.96 -4.35
N GLU A 317 23.81 -10.10 -4.93
CA GLU A 317 23.68 -9.95 -6.40
C GLU A 317 24.96 -9.44 -7.04
N THR A 318 25.66 -8.53 -6.35
CA THR A 318 26.88 -7.89 -6.87
C THR A 318 28.10 -8.79 -6.77
N HIS A 319 28.24 -9.53 -5.67
CA HIS A 319 29.47 -10.25 -5.34
C HIS A 319 29.31 -11.78 -5.25
N GLY A 320 28.09 -12.30 -5.33
CA GLY A 320 27.80 -13.73 -5.20
C GLY A 320 27.95 -14.27 -3.77
N VAL A 321 27.92 -13.41 -2.76
CA VAL A 321 28.01 -13.83 -1.35
C VAL A 321 26.81 -14.72 -0.99
N PRO A 322 27.01 -15.97 -0.53
CA PRO A 322 25.89 -16.86 -0.19
C PRO A 322 25.02 -16.32 0.96
N LEU A 323 23.71 -16.45 0.85
CA LEU A 323 22.76 -16.05 1.91
C LEU A 323 22.48 -17.19 2.87
N ASN A 324 23.48 -17.52 3.69
CA ASN A 324 23.37 -18.54 4.72
C ASN A 324 24.29 -18.20 5.89
N ARG A 325 24.15 -18.93 7.00
CA ARG A 325 24.90 -18.68 8.25
C ARG A 325 26.38 -19.06 8.19
N THR A 326 26.86 -19.66 7.10
CA THR A 326 28.29 -19.91 6.90
C THR A 326 29.00 -18.71 6.28
N ALA A 327 28.30 -17.95 5.42
CA ALA A 327 28.82 -16.75 4.77
C ALA A 327 28.36 -15.44 5.44
N VAL A 328 27.20 -15.40 6.11
CA VAL A 328 26.66 -14.24 6.82
C VAL A 328 26.61 -14.54 8.32
N LYS A 329 27.40 -13.81 9.10
CA LYS A 329 27.60 -14.06 10.53
C LYS A 329 27.47 -12.79 11.35
N GLY A 330 27.00 -12.89 12.59
CA GLY A 330 27.23 -11.86 13.59
C GLY A 330 28.72 -11.84 13.95
N HIS A 331 29.25 -10.67 14.34
CA HIS A 331 30.65 -10.49 14.72
C HIS A 331 31.16 -11.61 15.65
N ARG A 332 30.47 -11.86 16.77
CA ARG A 332 30.84 -12.89 17.76
C ARG A 332 30.85 -14.34 17.26
N GLU A 333 30.28 -14.63 16.09
CA GLU A 333 30.26 -15.99 15.53
C GLU A 333 31.52 -16.33 14.74
N TRP A 334 32.39 -15.35 14.49
CA TRP A 334 33.65 -15.59 13.82
C TRP A 334 34.68 -16.24 14.76
N PRO A 335 35.55 -17.14 14.26
CA PRO A 335 36.57 -17.76 15.08
C PRO A 335 37.52 -16.73 15.69
N GLY A 336 37.78 -16.86 16.99
CA GLY A 336 38.73 -16.04 17.73
C GLY A 336 38.20 -14.68 18.20
N GLN A 337 36.90 -14.41 18.06
CA GLN A 337 36.30 -13.17 18.56
C GLN A 337 35.75 -13.35 19.98
N SER A 338 35.92 -12.35 20.85
CA SER A 338 35.35 -12.29 22.20
C SER A 338 34.64 -10.95 22.41
N THR A 339 33.43 -10.83 21.85
CA THR A 339 32.62 -9.60 21.82
C THR A 339 31.14 -9.94 22.01
N SER A 340 30.33 -9.01 22.52
CA SER A 340 28.88 -9.11 22.48
C SER A 340 28.30 -8.62 21.14
N CYS A 341 29.06 -8.05 20.23
CA CYS A 341 28.55 -7.65 18.92
C CYS A 341 28.01 -8.85 18.11
N PRO A 342 26.84 -8.75 17.43
CA PRO A 342 25.97 -7.59 17.21
C PRO A 342 24.86 -7.39 18.26
N GLY A 343 25.01 -7.89 19.48
CA GLY A 343 24.00 -7.91 20.53
C GLY A 343 23.04 -9.10 20.42
N ASP A 344 22.53 -9.59 21.56
CA ASP A 344 21.68 -10.78 21.62
C ASP A 344 20.37 -10.60 20.82
N ASN A 345 19.79 -9.40 20.85
CA ASN A 345 18.54 -9.12 20.13
C ASN A 345 18.71 -9.18 18.61
N MET A 346 19.88 -8.77 18.08
CA MET A 346 20.16 -8.89 16.65
C MET A 346 20.63 -10.28 16.26
N MET A 347 21.42 -10.93 17.12
CA MET A 347 21.81 -12.33 16.95
C MET A 347 20.59 -13.23 16.73
N ASN A 348 19.54 -13.04 17.54
CA ASN A 348 18.28 -13.77 17.43
C ASN A 348 17.48 -13.47 16.15
N ARG A 349 17.86 -12.45 15.37
CA ARG A 349 17.19 -12.02 14.13
C ARG A 349 18.03 -12.30 12.87
N LEU A 350 19.20 -12.91 12.98
CA LEU A 350 20.06 -13.17 11.81
C LEU A 350 19.42 -14.14 10.80
N ASP A 351 18.72 -15.17 11.27
CA ASP A 351 17.97 -16.06 10.37
C ASP A 351 16.77 -15.34 9.74
N THR A 352 16.07 -14.49 10.50
CA THR A 352 15.01 -13.62 9.96
C THR A 352 15.55 -12.67 8.91
N LEU A 353 16.70 -12.04 9.13
CA LEU A 353 17.36 -11.15 8.19
C LEU A 353 17.71 -11.89 6.88
N LEU A 354 18.26 -13.10 6.99
CA LEU A 354 18.54 -13.94 5.81
C LEU A 354 17.27 -14.31 5.06
N GLN A 355 16.22 -14.71 5.77
CA GLN A 355 14.93 -15.02 5.15
C GLN A 355 14.35 -13.79 4.45
N MET A 356 14.33 -12.64 5.11
CA MET A 356 13.91 -11.36 4.51
C MET A 356 14.74 -11.01 3.26
N THR A 357 16.04 -11.36 3.25
CA THR A 357 16.90 -11.12 2.08
C THR A 357 16.57 -12.07 0.94
N LEU A 358 16.31 -13.35 1.24
CA LEU A 358 15.85 -14.34 0.27
C LEU A 358 14.49 -13.94 -0.32
N ASP A 359 13.58 -13.44 0.53
CA ASP A 359 12.27 -12.87 0.17
C ASP A 359 12.37 -11.54 -0.58
N LEU A 360 13.57 -11.00 -0.81
CA LEU A 360 13.80 -9.87 -1.72
C LEU A 360 14.39 -10.32 -3.06
N ILE A 361 15.09 -11.46 -3.10
CA ILE A 361 15.68 -12.02 -4.33
C ILE A 361 14.60 -12.74 -5.13
N ASP A 362 13.86 -13.63 -4.46
CA ASP A 362 12.64 -14.26 -4.96
C ASP A 362 11.50 -13.77 -4.07
N PRO A 363 11.00 -12.54 -4.28
CA PRO A 363 9.95 -12.04 -3.44
C PRO A 363 8.73 -12.96 -3.53
N PRO A 364 8.13 -13.35 -2.39
CA PRO A 364 6.80 -13.92 -2.44
C PRO A 364 5.92 -12.92 -3.18
N ALA A 365 4.91 -13.44 -3.87
CA ALA A 365 3.93 -12.61 -4.51
C ALA A 365 3.43 -11.47 -3.62
N PRO A 366 3.52 -10.18 -4.02
CA PRO A 366 2.57 -9.23 -3.49
C PRO A 366 1.19 -9.67 -3.99
N ASP A 367 0.44 -10.35 -3.13
CA ASP A 367 -0.88 -10.85 -3.51
C ASP A 367 -1.90 -9.70 -3.69
N ASN A 368 -1.61 -8.46 -3.25
CA ASN A 368 -2.67 -7.45 -3.07
C ASN A 368 -2.23 -5.96 -3.22
N LEU A 369 -1.52 -5.54 -4.28
CA LEU A 369 -1.53 -4.11 -4.65
C LEU A 369 -2.76 -3.89 -5.54
N LYS A 370 -3.75 -3.13 -5.07
CA LYS A 370 -5.01 -2.89 -5.78
C LYS A 370 -5.00 -1.52 -6.45
N VAL A 371 -5.52 -1.45 -7.68
CA VAL A 371 -5.85 -0.20 -8.37
C VAL A 371 -7.38 -0.13 -8.46
N ALA A 372 -7.95 1.04 -8.20
CA ALA A 372 -9.37 1.33 -8.40
C ALA A 372 -9.53 2.71 -9.06
N LEU A 373 -10.56 2.89 -9.87
CA LEU A 373 -10.87 4.14 -10.57
C LEU A 373 -12.26 4.67 -10.21
N SER A 374 -12.40 6.00 -10.11
CA SER A 374 -13.69 6.69 -10.01
C SER A 374 -13.62 8.10 -10.61
N ALA A 375 -14.75 8.74 -10.96
CA ALA A 375 -14.79 10.11 -11.51
C ALA A 375 -15.98 10.94 -11.00
N LYS A 376 -15.86 12.29 -11.00
CA LYS A 376 -16.85 13.29 -10.50
C LYS A 376 -16.68 14.67 -11.15
N MET A 377 -17.73 15.43 -11.47
CA MET A 377 -17.62 16.84 -11.94
C MET A 377 -17.33 17.88 -10.84
N GLN A 378 -16.64 18.98 -11.19
CA GLN A 378 -16.40 20.13 -10.30
C GLN A 378 -17.39 21.30 -10.55
N GLY A 379 -18.11 21.73 -9.50
CA GLY A 379 -18.69 23.08 -9.42
C GLY A 379 -20.20 23.27 -9.62
N GLY A 380 -21.04 22.23 -9.59
CA GLY A 380 -22.50 22.35 -9.71
C GLY A 380 -23.32 21.63 -8.63
N ASP A 381 -24.49 22.16 -8.29
CA ASP A 381 -25.56 21.41 -7.63
C ASP A 381 -26.24 20.50 -8.68
N ASN A 382 -26.17 19.19 -8.45
CA ASN A 382 -27.00 18.07 -8.95
C ASN A 382 -27.75 18.26 -10.31
N PHE A 383 -27.35 17.51 -11.34
CA PHE A 383 -27.95 17.40 -12.68
C PHE A 383 -29.40 16.81 -12.74
N VAL A 384 -30.14 16.92 -11.65
CA VAL A 384 -31.58 16.59 -11.56
C VAL A 384 -32.44 17.52 -12.43
N ALA A 385 -31.99 18.75 -12.70
CA ALA A 385 -32.82 19.73 -13.41
C ALA A 385 -32.83 19.55 -14.94
N GLN A 386 -32.02 18.62 -15.50
CA GLN A 386 -31.84 18.49 -16.96
C GLN A 386 -31.90 17.05 -17.52
N GLY A 387 -32.06 16.03 -16.68
CA GLY A 387 -32.50 14.69 -17.11
C GLY A 387 -31.43 13.77 -17.72
N SER A 388 -30.21 13.75 -17.17
CA SER A 388 -29.22 12.70 -17.47
C SER A 388 -29.22 11.60 -16.40
N SER A 389 -28.82 10.40 -16.85
CA SER A 389 -28.86 9.14 -16.12
C SER A 389 -28.03 9.14 -14.84
N ALA A 390 -28.60 8.63 -13.75
CA ALA A 390 -27.93 7.85 -12.70
C ALA A 390 -26.50 8.26 -12.24
N GLY A 391 -26.16 9.55 -12.17
CA GLY A 391 -24.85 9.99 -11.70
C GLY A 391 -23.71 9.79 -12.71
N VAL A 392 -24.03 9.77 -14.01
CA VAL A 392 -23.09 10.05 -15.10
C VAL A 392 -23.36 11.48 -15.57
N ASP A 393 -22.44 12.39 -15.26
CA ASP A 393 -22.57 13.82 -15.54
C ASP A 393 -22.26 14.10 -17.03
N ASP A 394 -23.21 14.61 -17.82
CA ASP A 394 -22.91 15.08 -19.18
C ASP A 394 -21.93 16.26 -19.14
N ALA A 395 -20.89 16.17 -19.97
CA ALA A 395 -19.78 17.11 -19.97
C ALA A 395 -19.91 18.09 -21.14
N LEU A 396 -20.02 19.39 -20.85
CA LEU A 396 -20.03 20.46 -21.87
C LEU A 396 -18.63 21.02 -22.09
N PRO A 397 -18.31 21.54 -23.30
CA PRO A 397 -17.09 22.29 -23.52
C PRO A 397 -16.89 23.41 -22.48
N GLY A 398 -15.78 23.36 -21.75
CA GLY A 398 -15.42 24.26 -20.66
C GLY A 398 -15.62 23.69 -19.25
N ASP A 399 -16.35 22.60 -19.10
CA ASP A 399 -16.58 21.97 -17.79
C ASP A 399 -15.31 21.32 -17.24
N ARG A 400 -15.34 21.01 -15.94
CA ARG A 400 -14.23 20.39 -15.21
C ARG A 400 -14.65 19.04 -14.63
N VAL A 401 -13.98 17.96 -15.05
CA VAL A 401 -14.16 16.59 -14.52
C VAL A 401 -12.97 16.24 -13.67
N SER A 402 -13.18 15.66 -12.48
CA SER A 402 -12.15 15.06 -11.64
C SER A 402 -12.20 13.54 -11.77
N ALA A 403 -11.07 12.87 -12.00
CA ALA A 403 -10.93 11.42 -11.90
C ALA A 403 -9.96 11.07 -10.78
N GLU A 404 -10.32 10.08 -9.97
CA GLU A 404 -9.51 9.55 -8.88
C GLU A 404 -8.98 8.16 -9.24
N ILE A 405 -7.65 8.02 -9.22
CA ILE A 405 -6.94 6.76 -9.34
C ILE A 405 -6.45 6.36 -7.95
N LEU A 406 -7.08 5.37 -7.34
CA LEU A 406 -6.73 4.87 -6.02
C LEU A 406 -5.78 3.67 -6.12
N LEU A 407 -4.67 3.72 -5.40
CA LEU A 407 -3.70 2.64 -5.24
C LEU A 407 -3.62 2.27 -3.77
N SER A 408 -3.78 0.98 -3.44
CA SER A 408 -3.74 0.51 -2.05
C SER A 408 -2.73 -0.63 -1.88
N ASN A 409 -1.78 -0.45 -0.97
CA ASN A 409 -0.80 -1.48 -0.63
C ASN A 409 -1.30 -2.35 0.53
N ASP A 410 -2.01 -3.43 0.21
CA ASP A 410 -2.45 -4.40 1.22
C ASP A 410 -1.35 -5.42 1.57
N ALA A 411 -0.12 -5.26 1.08
CA ALA A 411 1.00 -6.11 1.47
C ALA A 411 1.46 -5.81 2.91
N ASP A 412 2.01 -6.80 3.59
CA ASP A 412 2.58 -6.68 4.94
C ASP A 412 3.97 -6.02 4.98
N ARG A 413 4.34 -5.32 3.90
CA ARG A 413 5.66 -4.71 3.70
C ARG A 413 5.57 -3.41 2.90
N VAL A 414 6.68 -2.66 2.95
CA VAL A 414 6.85 -1.43 2.17
C VAL A 414 7.17 -1.78 0.72
N LEU A 415 6.42 -1.23 -0.23
CA LEU A 415 6.76 -1.27 -1.66
C LEU A 415 7.55 -0.01 -2.00
N ARG A 416 8.62 -0.13 -2.80
CA ARG A 416 9.52 0.97 -3.18
C ARG A 416 9.62 1.10 -4.70
N GLY A 417 9.96 2.31 -5.14
CA GLY A 417 10.10 2.62 -6.56
C GLY A 417 8.85 2.31 -7.36
N VAL A 418 7.67 2.55 -6.76
CA VAL A 418 6.39 2.29 -7.42
C VAL A 418 6.16 3.38 -8.47
N ARG A 419 5.78 2.96 -9.68
CA ARG A 419 5.35 3.83 -10.77
C ARG A 419 3.93 3.48 -11.20
N LEU A 420 3.15 4.53 -11.45
CA LEU A 420 1.82 4.44 -12.03
C LEU A 420 1.88 4.86 -13.49
N GLY A 421 1.57 3.95 -14.40
CA GLY A 421 1.28 4.28 -15.79
C GLY A 421 -0.15 4.80 -15.92
N TYR A 422 -0.34 5.82 -16.75
CA TYR A 422 -1.66 6.35 -17.10
C TYR A 422 -1.78 6.59 -18.60
N ALA A 423 -3.00 6.48 -19.11
CA ALA A 423 -3.38 6.90 -20.43
C ALA A 423 -4.82 7.43 -20.41
N PHE A 424 -5.07 8.49 -21.17
CA PHE A 424 -6.34 9.16 -21.34
C PHE A 424 -6.68 9.17 -22.83
N ASP A 425 -7.93 8.85 -23.18
CA ASP A 425 -8.37 9.04 -24.56
C ASP A 425 -8.57 10.52 -24.85
N GLU A 426 -8.04 11.00 -25.99
CA GLU A 426 -8.00 12.43 -26.32
C GLU A 426 -9.36 13.00 -26.76
N GLN A 427 -10.41 12.19 -26.79
CA GLN A 427 -11.73 12.62 -27.25
C GLN A 427 -12.45 13.36 -26.12
N GLY A 428 -12.45 14.69 -26.23
CA GLY A 428 -13.25 15.57 -25.39
C GLY A 428 -12.69 15.89 -24.01
N LEU A 429 -11.59 15.28 -23.55
CA LEU A 429 -10.97 15.55 -22.25
C LEU A 429 -9.50 15.98 -22.38
N THR A 430 -9.15 17.09 -21.73
CA THR A 430 -7.78 17.59 -21.62
C THR A 430 -7.37 17.67 -20.15
N PRO A 431 -6.37 16.92 -19.67
CA PRO A 431 -5.91 17.04 -18.29
C PRO A 431 -5.29 18.42 -18.04
N VAL A 432 -5.73 19.09 -16.99
CA VAL A 432 -5.31 20.46 -16.63
C VAL A 432 -4.61 20.54 -15.29
N SER A 433 -4.82 19.59 -14.38
CA SER A 433 -4.03 19.49 -13.15
C SER A 433 -4.06 18.08 -12.58
N TYR A 434 -3.10 17.73 -11.72
CA TYR A 434 -3.25 16.58 -10.82
C TYR A 434 -2.63 16.85 -9.44
N VAL A 435 -3.06 16.07 -8.46
CA VAL A 435 -2.45 15.98 -7.12
C VAL A 435 -2.36 14.53 -6.67
N ILE A 436 -1.29 14.18 -5.94
CA ILE A 436 -1.15 12.86 -5.32
C ILE A 436 -1.34 13.04 -3.82
N GLU A 437 -2.28 12.29 -3.25
CA GLU A 437 -2.57 12.32 -1.82
C GLU A 437 -2.34 10.94 -1.20
N SER A 438 -2.04 10.90 0.09
CA SER A 438 -1.86 9.68 0.88
C SER A 438 -2.69 9.77 2.16
N ASP A 439 -3.24 8.64 2.58
CA ASP A 439 -3.91 8.47 3.88
C ASP A 439 -2.95 8.01 4.99
N HIS A 440 -1.64 7.92 4.70
CA HIS A 440 -0.61 7.61 5.67
C HIS A 440 -0.45 8.76 6.69
N PRO A 441 -0.31 8.47 8.00
CA PRO A 441 -0.10 7.14 8.60
C PRO A 441 -1.36 6.38 9.00
N ALA A 442 -2.56 6.89 8.73
CA ALA A 442 -3.80 6.31 9.24
C ALA A 442 -4.26 5.07 8.46
N GLY A 443 -4.07 5.04 7.13
CA GLY A 443 -4.51 3.93 6.28
C GLY A 443 -6.04 3.75 6.26
N ASP A 444 -6.79 4.85 6.37
CA ASP A 444 -8.24 4.86 6.58
C ASP A 444 -9.07 5.39 5.40
N GLN A 445 -8.41 5.82 4.31
CA GLN A 445 -9.02 6.44 3.12
C GLN A 445 -9.99 7.60 3.40
N SER A 446 -9.90 8.21 4.59
CA SER A 446 -10.72 9.33 5.04
C SER A 446 -9.88 10.55 5.44
N SER A 447 -8.59 10.35 5.67
CA SER A 447 -7.63 11.36 6.15
C SER A 447 -6.53 11.66 5.13
N TRP A 448 -6.93 12.21 3.98
CA TRP A 448 -6.02 12.51 2.88
C TRP A 448 -5.13 13.73 3.14
N SER A 449 -3.85 13.61 2.78
CA SER A 449 -2.89 14.71 2.77
C SER A 449 -2.03 14.68 1.49
N VAL A 450 -1.64 15.85 1.00
CA VAL A 450 -0.77 15.96 -0.19
C VAL A 450 0.53 15.20 0.07
N ASN A 451 0.81 14.23 -0.79
CA ASN A 451 1.99 13.39 -0.72
C ASN A 451 3.17 14.04 -1.45
N ASP A 452 4.38 13.77 -0.97
CA ASP A 452 5.63 14.25 -1.56
C ASP A 452 5.84 13.77 -3.01
N ALA A 453 5.24 12.64 -3.39
CA ALA A 453 5.20 12.16 -4.77
C ALA A 453 4.59 13.19 -5.74
N THR A 454 3.71 14.09 -5.28
CA THR A 454 3.11 15.13 -6.14
C THR A 454 4.18 15.96 -6.85
N ASP A 455 5.29 16.26 -6.15
CA ASP A 455 6.39 17.10 -6.64
C ASP A 455 7.69 16.31 -6.86
N ALA A 456 7.60 14.98 -7.05
CA ALA A 456 8.76 14.14 -7.27
C ALA A 456 9.56 14.58 -8.51
N ALA A 457 10.89 14.66 -8.36
CA ALA A 457 11.80 15.04 -9.44
C ALA A 457 11.80 13.97 -10.55
N GLY A 458 10.93 14.15 -11.54
CA GLY A 458 10.71 13.19 -12.63
C GLY A 458 9.24 13.07 -13.04
N ASN A 459 8.31 13.52 -12.19
CA ASN A 459 6.91 13.67 -12.58
C ASN A 459 6.73 14.89 -13.50
N PRO A 460 5.76 14.84 -14.43
CA PRO A 460 5.42 16.00 -15.25
C PRO A 460 4.99 17.17 -14.37
N ALA A 461 5.09 18.39 -14.91
CA ALA A 461 4.47 19.53 -14.22
C ALA A 461 2.97 19.27 -14.07
N ARG A 462 2.38 19.73 -12.96
CA ARG A 462 0.99 19.40 -12.58
C ARG A 462 -0.01 19.72 -13.69
N ASP A 463 0.23 20.80 -14.43
CA ASP A 463 -0.57 21.31 -15.55
C ASP A 463 -0.14 20.79 -16.93
N GLN A 464 0.83 19.87 -17.00
CA GLN A 464 1.41 19.34 -18.23
C GLN A 464 1.53 17.82 -18.19
N MET A 465 0.52 17.15 -17.62
CA MET A 465 0.49 15.69 -17.50
C MET A 465 0.46 14.98 -18.87
N GLY A 466 -0.10 15.62 -19.90
CA GLY A 466 -0.28 15.00 -21.23
C GLY A 466 -1.29 13.85 -21.21
N THR A 467 -1.51 13.22 -22.38
CA THR A 467 -2.54 12.19 -22.56
C THR A 467 -2.07 10.78 -22.19
N SER A 468 -0.77 10.58 -21.99
CA SER A 468 -0.23 9.35 -21.39
C SER A 468 1.14 9.59 -20.78
N GLY A 469 1.54 8.74 -19.84
CA GLY A 469 2.83 8.84 -19.19
C GLY A 469 2.94 7.96 -17.95
N GLU A 470 3.91 8.29 -17.10
CA GLU A 470 4.13 7.63 -15.82
C GLU A 470 4.28 8.66 -14.70
N LEU A 471 3.72 8.33 -13.53
CA LEU A 471 3.96 9.05 -12.28
C LEU A 471 4.80 8.17 -11.34
N ILE A 472 5.88 8.74 -10.83
CA ILE A 472 6.66 8.24 -9.71
C ILE A 472 5.82 8.41 -8.45
N MET A 473 5.49 7.29 -7.81
CA MET A 473 4.67 7.21 -6.60
C MET A 473 5.51 7.01 -5.33
N ASN A 474 6.85 7.00 -5.46
CA ASN A 474 7.82 6.74 -4.40
C ASN A 474 7.60 5.37 -3.73
N ALA A 475 7.38 5.38 -2.42
CA ALA A 475 7.14 4.18 -1.62
C ALA A 475 5.73 4.16 -1.05
N PHE A 476 5.23 2.96 -0.76
CA PHE A 476 3.98 2.69 -0.05
C PHE A 476 4.29 1.90 1.21
N SER A 477 3.87 2.40 2.36
CA SER A 477 3.85 1.64 3.61
C SER A 477 2.84 0.51 3.55
N SER A 478 2.97 -0.49 4.43
CA SER A 478 1.94 -1.52 4.56
C SER A 478 0.63 -0.90 5.03
N GLY A 479 -0.47 -1.16 4.31
CA GLY A 479 -1.80 -0.58 4.57
C GLY A 479 -1.97 0.88 4.12
N GLU A 480 -0.99 1.47 3.44
CA GLU A 480 -1.14 2.82 2.88
C GLU A 480 -1.92 2.79 1.56
N SER A 481 -2.81 3.75 1.40
CA SER A 481 -3.43 4.10 0.14
C SER A 481 -2.93 5.45 -0.35
N LYS A 482 -2.65 5.54 -1.66
CA LYS A 482 -2.44 6.80 -2.36
C LYS A 482 -3.51 6.99 -3.42
N ARG A 483 -3.96 8.23 -3.61
CA ARG A 483 -4.84 8.57 -4.72
C ARG A 483 -4.24 9.64 -5.60
N VAL A 484 -4.38 9.49 -6.91
CA VAL A 484 -4.09 10.53 -7.90
C VAL A 484 -5.42 11.15 -8.31
N VAL A 485 -5.62 12.42 -7.98
CA VAL A 485 -6.79 13.17 -8.42
C VAL A 485 -6.37 13.99 -9.63
N VAL A 486 -6.92 13.67 -10.80
CA VAL A 486 -6.66 14.35 -12.07
C VAL A 486 -7.87 15.18 -12.43
N GLU A 487 -7.65 16.45 -12.75
CA GLU A 487 -8.66 17.37 -13.25
C GLU A 487 -8.55 17.48 -14.77
N PHE A 488 -9.67 17.38 -15.46
CA PHE A 488 -9.80 17.50 -16.90
C PHE A 488 -10.66 18.71 -17.25
N GLU A 489 -10.28 19.43 -18.30
CA GLU A 489 -11.13 20.34 -19.05
C GLU A 489 -11.83 19.58 -20.16
N VAL A 490 -13.13 19.75 -20.23
CA VAL A 490 -13.96 19.19 -21.29
C VAL A 490 -13.84 20.11 -22.51
N SER A 491 -13.49 19.57 -23.66
CA SER A 491 -13.28 20.32 -24.90
C SER A 491 -14.38 20.11 -25.94
N ASP A 492 -15.04 18.96 -25.87
CA ASP A 492 -16.15 18.56 -26.72
C ASP A 492 -17.32 18.06 -25.87
N TYR A 493 -18.51 18.05 -26.45
CA TYR A 493 -19.73 17.60 -25.78
C TYR A 493 -19.70 16.07 -25.60
N SER A 494 -19.98 15.53 -24.40
CA SER A 494 -19.85 14.08 -24.06
C SER A 494 -20.78 13.12 -24.79
N PHE A 495 -21.79 13.65 -25.45
CA PHE A 495 -22.89 12.90 -26.03
C PHE A 495 -22.66 12.53 -27.50
N GLY A 496 -22.81 11.25 -27.82
CA GLY A 496 -22.67 10.74 -29.19
C GLY A 496 -21.24 10.54 -29.67
N LEU A 497 -20.24 10.80 -28.81
CA LEU A 497 -18.86 10.42 -29.02
C LEU A 497 -18.62 9.07 -28.33
N VAL A 498 -18.23 8.05 -29.09
CA VAL A 498 -17.84 6.76 -28.51
C VAL A 498 -16.49 6.31 -29.08
N PRO A 499 -15.51 6.03 -28.22
CA PRO A 499 -15.52 6.29 -26.75
C PRO A 499 -15.34 7.79 -26.44
N PHE A 500 -16.17 8.38 -25.57
CA PHE A 500 -15.89 9.72 -25.01
C PHE A 500 -15.08 9.58 -23.74
N GLY A 501 -13.81 10.00 -23.79
CA GLY A 501 -12.93 10.07 -22.63
C GLY A 501 -12.80 8.78 -21.82
N GLY A 502 -11.73 8.02 -22.05
CA GLY A 502 -11.33 6.89 -21.21
C GLY A 502 -10.21 7.27 -20.26
N VAL A 503 -10.27 6.80 -19.02
CA VAL A 503 -9.14 6.79 -18.09
C VAL A 503 -8.63 5.37 -17.97
N ARG A 504 -7.33 5.17 -18.21
CA ARG A 504 -6.63 3.91 -18.01
C ARG A 504 -5.50 4.15 -17.02
N ALA A 505 -5.40 3.25 -16.05
CA ALA A 505 -4.36 3.29 -15.04
C ALA A 505 -3.83 1.88 -14.81
N TRP A 506 -2.52 1.75 -14.68
CA TRP A 506 -1.90 0.48 -14.30
C TRP A 506 -0.62 0.70 -13.51
N VAL A 507 -0.26 -0.27 -12.68
CA VAL A 507 1.06 -0.28 -12.04
C VAL A 507 2.10 -0.60 -13.13
N SER A 508 2.90 0.39 -13.52
CA SER A 508 3.86 0.20 -14.60
C SER A 508 5.19 -0.36 -14.11
N GLU A 509 5.57 -0.06 -12.86
CA GLU A 509 6.78 -0.59 -12.24
C GLU A 509 6.60 -0.70 -10.71
N ILE A 510 7.14 -1.78 -10.15
CA ILE A 510 7.55 -1.86 -8.75
C ILE A 510 9.00 -2.29 -8.81
N GLU A 511 9.91 -1.47 -8.31
CA GLU A 511 11.36 -1.67 -8.41
C GLU A 511 11.74 -3.13 -8.10
N ASP A 512 12.35 -3.80 -9.08
CA ASP A 512 12.79 -5.21 -9.05
C ASP A 512 11.72 -6.30 -8.84
N VAL A 513 10.44 -5.94 -8.75
CA VAL A 513 9.34 -6.88 -8.48
C VAL A 513 8.43 -7.06 -9.69
N TYR A 514 8.02 -5.94 -10.29
CA TYR A 514 7.01 -5.91 -11.33
C TYR A 514 7.34 -4.85 -12.39
N ALA A 515 7.12 -5.16 -13.67
CA ALA A 515 7.20 -4.17 -14.73
C ALA A 515 6.24 -4.51 -15.87
N GLN A 516 5.43 -3.54 -16.27
CA GLN A 516 4.46 -3.62 -17.36
C GLN A 516 4.56 -2.36 -18.23
N SER A 517 4.89 -2.56 -19.51
CA SER A 517 5.19 -1.45 -20.42
C SER A 517 3.99 -0.60 -20.87
N SER A 518 2.78 -1.17 -20.88
CA SER A 518 1.55 -0.45 -21.27
C SER A 518 0.33 -1.11 -20.65
N PHE A 519 -0.80 -0.39 -20.58
CA PHE A 519 -2.09 -0.95 -20.16
C PHE A 519 -2.38 -2.28 -20.90
N GLY A 520 -2.77 -3.32 -20.15
CA GLY A 520 -3.06 -4.66 -20.67
C GLY A 520 -1.88 -5.48 -21.22
N ALA A 521 -0.66 -4.94 -21.29
CA ALA A 521 0.50 -5.72 -21.72
C ALA A 521 0.89 -6.79 -20.69
N ALA A 522 1.41 -7.92 -21.18
CA ALA A 522 2.02 -8.90 -20.29
C ALA A 522 3.23 -8.27 -19.56
N PRO A 523 3.39 -8.52 -18.25
CA PRO A 523 4.50 -7.97 -17.50
C PRO A 523 5.83 -8.59 -17.97
N THR A 524 6.86 -7.75 -18.12
CA THR A 524 8.22 -8.16 -18.50
C THR A 524 9.07 -8.57 -17.29
N LEU A 525 8.69 -8.09 -16.11
CA LEU A 525 9.19 -8.54 -14.82
C LEU A 525 7.96 -8.89 -13.98
N ASN A 526 7.84 -10.15 -13.56
CA ASN A 526 6.74 -10.58 -12.73
C ASN A 526 7.25 -11.61 -11.72
N ARG A 527 7.58 -11.11 -10.53
CA ARG A 527 7.93 -11.96 -9.38
C ARG A 527 6.73 -12.13 -8.43
N THR A 528 5.51 -11.88 -8.92
CA THR A 528 4.31 -11.84 -8.07
C THR A 528 3.58 -13.18 -7.95
N ALA A 529 4.24 -14.32 -8.23
CA ALA A 529 3.70 -15.69 -8.29
C ALA A 529 2.32 -15.90 -8.98
N GLY A 530 1.80 -14.87 -9.66
CA GLY A 530 0.50 -14.73 -10.30
C GLY A 530 0.51 -13.48 -11.20
N ILE A 531 -0.59 -13.11 -11.84
CA ILE A 531 -0.66 -11.84 -12.60
C ILE A 531 -1.11 -10.76 -11.64
N LEU A 532 -0.32 -9.69 -11.48
CA LEU A 532 -0.78 -8.49 -10.79
C LEU A 532 -1.89 -7.85 -11.64
N GLU A 533 -3.14 -7.95 -11.18
CA GLU A 533 -4.33 -7.35 -11.81
C GLU A 533 -4.52 -5.89 -11.35
N ALA A 534 -3.41 -5.14 -11.28
CA ALA A 534 -3.40 -3.73 -10.86
C ALA A 534 -3.51 -2.82 -12.09
N ALA A 535 -4.56 -3.05 -12.88
CA ALA A 535 -4.88 -2.28 -14.07
C ALA A 535 -6.39 -2.09 -14.13
N GLU A 536 -6.83 -0.85 -14.22
CA GLU A 536 -8.25 -0.51 -14.31
C GLU A 536 -8.51 0.44 -15.47
N GLY A 537 -9.69 0.29 -16.06
CA GLY A 537 -10.20 1.18 -17.09
C GLY A 537 -11.57 1.71 -16.71
N LEU A 538 -11.77 3.01 -16.88
CA LEU A 538 -13.06 3.65 -16.76
C LEU A 538 -13.36 4.37 -18.08
N ASP A 539 -14.42 3.96 -18.77
CA ASP A 539 -15.01 4.71 -19.87
C ASP A 539 -16.10 5.60 -19.29
N LEU A 540 -16.06 6.90 -19.62
CA LEU A 540 -16.89 7.87 -18.92
C LEU A 540 -18.36 7.90 -19.43
N PHE A 541 -18.68 7.39 -20.65
CA PHE A 541 -20.05 7.37 -21.25
C PHE A 541 -20.28 6.25 -22.31
N ASP A 542 -21.50 5.65 -22.40
CA ASP A 542 -21.90 4.56 -23.36
C ASP A 542 -23.24 4.88 -24.11
N HIS A 543 -23.42 4.44 -25.35
CA HIS A 543 -24.39 5.04 -26.32
C HIS A 543 -25.50 4.12 -26.87
N ASP A 544 -25.33 2.81 -26.76
CA ASP A 544 -26.22 1.79 -27.32
C ASP A 544 -26.65 0.74 -26.29
N ALA A 545 -26.66 1.16 -25.02
CA ALA A 545 -27.26 0.44 -23.90
C ALA A 545 -27.99 1.38 -22.94
N TRP A 546 -29.15 0.92 -22.47
CA TRP A 546 -30.05 1.65 -21.59
C TRP A 546 -30.47 0.73 -20.44
N PHE A 547 -30.27 1.14 -19.19
CA PHE A 547 -30.45 0.29 -18.01
C PHE A 547 -31.56 0.75 -17.06
N PHE A 548 -32.26 1.84 -17.36
CA PHE A 548 -33.39 2.43 -16.61
C PHE A 548 -33.28 2.38 -15.08
N GLU A 549 -32.06 2.49 -14.55
CA GLU A 549 -31.72 2.29 -13.14
C GLU A 549 -31.47 3.66 -12.48
N GLY A 550 -32.51 4.28 -11.88
CA GLY A 550 -32.41 5.63 -11.32
C GLY A 550 -33.05 5.83 -9.94
N PRO A 551 -32.44 6.61 -9.02
CA PRO A 551 -33.01 6.90 -7.70
C PRO A 551 -34.11 7.98 -7.72
N GLN A 552 -34.37 8.64 -8.86
CA GLN A 552 -35.35 9.72 -9.00
C GLN A 552 -36.34 9.43 -10.13
N GLY A 553 -37.63 9.64 -9.88
CA GLY A 553 -38.73 9.14 -10.71
C GLY A 553 -38.88 9.73 -12.11
N GLU A 554 -38.02 10.63 -12.58
CA GLU A 554 -38.18 11.35 -13.87
C GLU A 554 -37.08 11.03 -14.90
N ASP A 555 -36.13 10.15 -14.57
CA ASP A 555 -34.92 9.89 -15.37
C ASP A 555 -35.10 8.70 -16.34
N VAL A 556 -35.76 8.93 -17.47
CA VAL A 556 -36.08 7.89 -18.47
C VAL A 556 -34.96 7.66 -19.51
N GLU A 557 -33.71 8.02 -19.18
CA GLU A 557 -32.54 7.86 -20.06
C GLU A 557 -32.72 8.48 -21.47
N GLY A 558 -33.40 9.61 -21.54
CA GLY A 558 -33.72 10.32 -22.78
C GLY A 558 -34.80 9.67 -23.65
N TRP A 559 -35.35 8.53 -23.24
CA TRP A 559 -36.48 7.91 -23.94
C TRP A 559 -37.71 8.79 -23.84
N SER A 560 -38.45 8.90 -24.94
CA SER A 560 -39.65 9.72 -25.00
C SER A 560 -40.88 8.86 -25.27
N ALA A 561 -41.96 9.12 -24.55
CA ALA A 561 -43.25 8.50 -24.84
C ALA A 561 -44.00 9.31 -25.90
N SER A 562 -44.64 8.62 -26.84
CA SER A 562 -45.60 9.19 -27.80
C SER A 562 -46.93 8.47 -27.73
N GLY A 563 -48.01 9.18 -28.08
CA GLY A 563 -49.37 8.72 -27.80
C GLY A 563 -49.81 9.03 -26.36
N ILE A 564 -49.40 10.18 -25.82
CA ILE A 564 -49.53 10.59 -24.40
C ILE A 564 -50.96 10.48 -23.85
N GLU A 565 -51.99 10.57 -24.70
CA GLU A 565 -53.39 10.35 -24.31
C GLU A 565 -53.68 8.90 -23.85
N ALA A 566 -52.77 7.96 -24.14
CA ALA A 566 -52.82 6.56 -23.75
C ALA A 566 -51.98 6.23 -22.50
N PHE A 567 -51.41 7.22 -21.81
CA PHE A 567 -50.61 7.04 -20.60
C PHE A 567 -51.17 7.85 -19.43
N ASP A 568 -51.35 7.19 -18.28
CA ASP A 568 -51.58 7.86 -17.00
C ASP A 568 -50.25 8.09 -16.23
N SER A 569 -49.21 7.33 -16.56
CA SER A 569 -47.87 7.42 -15.95
C SER A 569 -46.78 6.93 -16.90
N PHE A 570 -45.76 7.77 -17.15
CA PHE A 570 -44.50 7.42 -17.80
C PHE A 570 -43.36 7.94 -16.92
N GLN A 571 -42.80 7.08 -16.07
CA GLN A 571 -41.86 7.49 -15.02
C GLN A 571 -40.97 6.31 -14.58
N LEU A 572 -39.85 6.60 -13.93
CA LEU A 572 -39.07 5.56 -13.28
C LEU A 572 -39.74 5.11 -11.97
N ASN A 573 -39.80 3.80 -11.74
CA ASN A 573 -40.15 3.23 -10.46
C ASN A 573 -38.92 3.15 -9.56
N THR A 574 -38.71 4.19 -8.74
CA THR A 574 -37.53 4.31 -7.85
C THR A 574 -37.42 3.20 -6.80
N SER A 575 -38.47 2.42 -6.55
CA SER A 575 -38.40 1.28 -5.62
C SER A 575 -37.80 0.03 -6.26
N HIS A 576 -37.74 0.01 -7.58
CA HIS A 576 -37.33 -1.15 -8.36
C HIS A 576 -36.24 -0.83 -9.39
N GLY A 577 -35.99 0.45 -9.69
CA GLY A 577 -34.97 0.90 -10.65
C GLY A 577 -35.33 0.52 -12.08
N LEU A 578 -36.54 0.87 -12.52
CA LEU A 578 -37.08 0.44 -13.82
C LEU A 578 -37.92 1.53 -14.46
N LEU A 579 -38.03 1.52 -15.80
CA LEU A 579 -39.00 2.32 -16.53
C LEU A 579 -40.40 1.71 -16.40
N ALA A 580 -41.28 2.37 -15.65
CA ALA A 580 -42.63 1.89 -15.38
C ALA A 580 -43.69 2.71 -16.12
N GLN A 581 -44.61 1.99 -16.76
CA GLN A 581 -45.61 2.57 -17.65
C GLN A 581 -46.99 2.05 -17.29
N HIS A 582 -47.93 2.98 -17.20
CA HIS A 582 -49.34 2.68 -16.95
C HIS A 582 -50.15 3.07 -18.18
N LEU A 583 -50.56 2.04 -18.94
CA LEU A 583 -51.23 2.18 -20.23
C LEU A 583 -52.75 2.21 -20.05
N THR A 584 -53.40 3.18 -20.69
CA THR A 584 -54.85 3.42 -20.63
C THR A 584 -55.52 3.45 -22.01
N GLY A 585 -54.78 3.31 -23.10
CA GLY A 585 -55.31 3.28 -24.47
C GLY A 585 -54.35 2.68 -25.50
N GLU A 586 -54.73 2.74 -26.78
CA GLU A 586 -53.95 2.22 -27.92
C GLU A 586 -52.86 3.19 -28.41
N GLY A 587 -51.84 2.64 -29.09
CA GLY A 587 -50.84 3.44 -29.82
C GLY A 587 -49.73 4.05 -28.95
N ALA A 588 -49.64 3.60 -27.70
CA ALA A 588 -48.58 3.95 -26.77
C ALA A 588 -47.23 3.38 -27.22
N SER A 589 -46.22 4.25 -27.34
CA SER A 589 -44.86 3.82 -27.70
C SER A 589 -43.80 4.62 -26.98
N ILE A 590 -42.68 3.97 -26.68
CA ILE A 590 -41.45 4.62 -26.24
C ILE A 590 -40.49 4.68 -27.41
N THR A 591 -39.87 5.84 -27.59
CA THR A 591 -38.91 6.11 -28.65
C THR A 591 -37.57 6.37 -28.01
N SER A 592 -36.55 5.69 -28.53
CA SER A 592 -35.20 5.90 -28.06
C SER A 592 -34.77 7.33 -28.32
N PRO A 593 -33.77 7.82 -27.60
CA PRO A 593 -33.32 9.18 -27.76
C PRO A 593 -32.80 9.47 -29.18
N GLY A 594 -32.90 10.71 -29.63
CA GLY A 594 -32.47 11.09 -31.00
C GLY A 594 -30.97 10.93 -31.28
N TRP A 595 -30.19 10.57 -30.27
CA TRP A 595 -28.77 10.24 -30.40
C TRP A 595 -28.52 8.78 -30.73
N THR A 596 -29.42 7.84 -30.39
CA THR A 596 -29.25 6.38 -30.57
C THR A 596 -28.45 6.01 -31.81
N THR A 597 -27.48 5.10 -31.67
CA THR A 597 -26.64 4.63 -32.78
C THR A 597 -26.26 3.19 -32.55
N ILE A 598 -26.79 2.31 -33.38
CA ILE A 598 -26.57 0.86 -33.32
C ILE A 598 -25.94 0.43 -34.64
N ASP A 599 -24.82 -0.27 -34.56
CA ASP A 599 -24.22 -0.97 -35.72
C ASP A 599 -24.99 -2.28 -35.97
N ALA A 600 -26.00 -2.21 -36.82
CA ALA A 600 -26.85 -3.35 -37.17
C ALA A 600 -26.12 -4.40 -38.03
N ASP A 601 -24.97 -4.05 -38.63
CA ASP A 601 -24.14 -5.02 -39.35
C ASP A 601 -23.33 -5.89 -38.36
N ARG A 602 -23.04 -5.35 -37.16
CA ARG A 602 -22.40 -6.08 -36.06
C ARG A 602 -23.41 -6.80 -35.18
N PHE A 603 -24.48 -6.11 -34.75
CA PHE A 603 -25.43 -6.64 -33.78
C PHE A 603 -26.75 -7.01 -34.45
N GLY A 604 -27.03 -8.31 -34.48
CA GLY A 604 -28.23 -8.86 -35.14
C GLY A 604 -29.45 -8.98 -34.22
N GLU A 605 -29.27 -8.84 -32.91
CA GLU A 605 -30.32 -9.08 -31.93
C GLU A 605 -30.49 -7.88 -31.00
N VAL A 606 -31.74 -7.48 -30.74
CA VAL A 606 -32.10 -6.49 -29.72
C VAL A 606 -32.64 -7.23 -28.50
N VAL A 607 -32.09 -6.94 -27.33
CA VAL A 607 -32.51 -7.52 -26.05
C VAL A 607 -33.32 -6.48 -25.30
N ILE A 608 -34.53 -6.86 -24.88
CA ILE A 608 -35.40 -6.02 -24.06
C ILE A 608 -35.80 -6.85 -22.84
N ARG A 609 -35.30 -6.49 -21.66
CA ARG A 609 -35.76 -7.11 -20.42
C ARG A 609 -36.98 -6.37 -19.91
N ALA A 610 -38.12 -7.04 -19.90
CA ALA A 610 -39.40 -6.42 -19.57
C ALA A 610 -40.37 -7.39 -18.90
N ARG A 611 -41.43 -6.85 -18.27
CA ARG A 611 -42.59 -7.60 -17.81
C ARG A 611 -43.90 -6.89 -18.13
N SER A 612 -44.94 -7.67 -18.39
CA SER A 612 -46.33 -7.20 -18.56
C SER A 612 -47.20 -7.79 -17.45
N HIS A 613 -48.12 -7.00 -16.89
CA HIS A 613 -48.91 -7.40 -15.70
C HIS A 613 -50.34 -7.87 -16.03
N ASP A 614 -50.79 -7.71 -17.27
CA ASP A 614 -52.18 -7.80 -17.73
C ASP A 614 -52.43 -8.86 -18.82
N GLY A 615 -51.43 -9.70 -19.12
CA GLY A 615 -51.56 -10.82 -20.06
C GLY A 615 -50.60 -10.75 -21.25
N ALA A 616 -50.63 -11.78 -22.08
CA ALA A 616 -49.81 -11.83 -23.28
C ALA A 616 -50.39 -10.91 -24.36
N HIS A 617 -49.54 -10.06 -24.93
CA HIS A 617 -49.93 -9.01 -25.88
C HIS A 617 -48.95 -8.91 -27.04
N LEU A 618 -49.44 -8.42 -28.17
CA LEU A 618 -48.61 -8.12 -29.34
C LEU A 618 -47.83 -6.81 -29.13
N LYS A 619 -46.52 -6.87 -29.33
CA LYS A 619 -45.60 -5.73 -29.26
C LYS A 619 -45.02 -5.44 -30.63
N ALA A 620 -44.53 -4.23 -30.83
CA ALA A 620 -43.75 -3.90 -32.00
C ALA A 620 -42.42 -3.24 -31.65
N LEU A 621 -41.37 -3.64 -32.35
CA LEU A 621 -40.06 -3.00 -32.36
C LEU A 621 -39.84 -2.39 -33.75
N GLY A 622 -39.80 -1.07 -33.81
CA GLY A 622 -39.48 -0.31 -35.01
C GLY A 622 -38.13 0.39 -34.92
N TRP A 623 -37.54 0.73 -36.06
CA TRP A 623 -36.28 1.47 -36.11
C TRP A 623 -36.21 2.45 -37.28
N ILE A 624 -35.28 3.40 -37.16
CA ILE A 624 -34.96 4.39 -38.20
C ILE A 624 -33.46 4.46 -38.44
N ARG A 625 -33.08 5.00 -39.60
CA ARG A 625 -31.71 5.46 -39.88
C ARG A 625 -31.72 6.98 -40.04
N ASP A 626 -30.56 7.57 -40.26
CA ASP A 626 -30.44 9.02 -40.39
C ASP A 626 -31.38 9.59 -41.47
N GLY A 627 -32.12 10.65 -41.10
CA GLY A 627 -33.12 11.30 -41.95
C GLY A 627 -34.35 10.46 -42.33
N GLU A 628 -34.50 9.24 -41.81
CA GLU A 628 -35.66 8.39 -42.08
C GLU A 628 -36.79 8.58 -41.05
N SER A 629 -38.02 8.25 -41.44
CA SER A 629 -39.15 8.12 -40.50
C SER A 629 -39.46 6.64 -40.24
N TYR A 630 -40.09 6.35 -39.10
CA TYR A 630 -40.60 5.02 -38.79
C TYR A 630 -41.58 4.57 -39.87
N ALA A 631 -41.39 3.36 -40.38
CA ALA A 631 -42.17 2.79 -41.47
C ALA A 631 -42.43 1.32 -41.21
N ALA A 632 -43.54 0.78 -41.73
CA ALA A 632 -43.92 -0.62 -41.56
C ALA A 632 -42.83 -1.61 -42.05
N ALA A 633 -42.02 -1.21 -43.03
CA ALA A 633 -40.90 -2.01 -43.53
C ALA A 633 -39.69 -2.07 -42.57
N ARG A 634 -39.65 -1.26 -41.50
CA ARG A 634 -38.62 -1.26 -40.45
C ARG A 634 -39.26 -1.45 -39.08
N GLN A 635 -40.13 -2.45 -39.02
CA GLN A 635 -40.85 -2.80 -37.82
C GLN A 635 -41.09 -4.31 -37.83
N VAL A 636 -40.91 -4.93 -36.68
CA VAL A 636 -41.30 -6.32 -36.44
C VAL A 636 -42.32 -6.36 -35.32
N LEU A 637 -43.22 -7.33 -35.40
CA LEU A 637 -44.23 -7.61 -34.38
C LEU A 637 -43.82 -8.88 -33.66
N PHE A 638 -43.99 -8.93 -32.34
CA PHE A 638 -43.65 -10.10 -31.55
C PHE A 638 -44.57 -10.21 -30.34
N GLU A 639 -44.83 -11.45 -29.91
CA GLU A 639 -45.57 -11.70 -28.67
C GLU A 639 -44.60 -11.71 -27.48
N ALA A 640 -45.05 -11.15 -26.35
CA ALA A 640 -44.34 -11.25 -25.08
C ALA A 640 -45.24 -11.84 -23.98
N PRO A 641 -44.69 -12.58 -23.01
CA PRO A 641 -45.44 -13.04 -21.86
C PRO A 641 -46.00 -11.88 -21.02
N GLY A 642 -47.16 -12.10 -20.39
CA GLY A 642 -47.70 -11.22 -19.35
C GLY A 642 -48.18 -12.01 -18.15
N ASP A 643 -47.28 -12.81 -17.60
CA ASP A 643 -47.44 -13.56 -16.36
C ASP A 643 -47.01 -12.76 -15.12
N GLY A 644 -46.63 -11.49 -15.28
CA GLY A 644 -46.13 -10.60 -14.22
C GLY A 644 -44.65 -10.79 -13.87
N GLU A 645 -43.94 -11.71 -14.54
CA GLU A 645 -42.52 -11.99 -14.32
C GLU A 645 -41.63 -11.29 -15.38
N TYR A 646 -40.35 -11.10 -15.07
CA TYR A 646 -39.37 -10.57 -16.02
C TYR A 646 -38.94 -11.61 -17.01
N HIS A 647 -38.91 -11.21 -18.28
CA HIS A 647 -38.38 -12.00 -19.38
C HIS A 647 -37.39 -11.17 -20.18
N ASP A 648 -36.29 -11.81 -20.58
CA ASP A 648 -35.36 -11.26 -21.55
C ASP A 648 -35.93 -11.55 -22.95
N LEU A 649 -36.53 -10.54 -23.57
CA LEU A 649 -37.15 -10.64 -24.89
C LEU A 649 -36.07 -10.41 -25.94
N VAL A 650 -35.56 -11.50 -26.53
CA VAL A 650 -34.57 -11.41 -27.61
C VAL A 650 -35.28 -11.33 -28.96
N VAL A 651 -35.19 -10.18 -29.63
CA VAL A 651 -35.74 -9.96 -30.97
C VAL A 651 -34.61 -10.14 -32.00
N ASP A 652 -34.66 -11.25 -32.74
CA ASP A 652 -33.67 -11.56 -33.78
C ASP A 652 -34.02 -10.85 -35.10
N LEU A 653 -33.22 -9.84 -35.44
CA LEU A 653 -33.36 -9.02 -36.65
C LEU A 653 -32.30 -9.37 -37.71
N SER A 654 -31.41 -10.33 -37.44
CA SER A 654 -30.28 -10.68 -38.32
C SER A 654 -30.73 -11.13 -39.72
N GLY A 655 -31.93 -11.72 -39.83
CA GLY A 655 -32.55 -12.11 -41.10
C GLY A 655 -33.42 -11.04 -41.75
N HIS A 656 -33.62 -9.88 -41.12
CA HIS A 656 -34.55 -8.86 -41.59
C HIS A 656 -33.89 -7.93 -42.63
N PRO A 657 -34.44 -7.80 -43.86
CA PRO A 657 -33.74 -7.13 -44.98
C PRO A 657 -33.54 -5.62 -44.81
N GLN A 658 -34.14 -5.01 -43.79
CA GLN A 658 -33.99 -3.59 -43.47
C GLN A 658 -33.19 -3.34 -42.17
N TRP A 659 -32.72 -4.39 -41.50
CA TRP A 659 -31.82 -4.29 -40.36
C TRP A 659 -30.38 -4.38 -40.89
N SER A 660 -29.78 -3.21 -41.15
CA SER A 660 -28.43 -3.11 -41.72
C SER A 660 -27.89 -1.69 -41.57
N GLY A 661 -26.57 -1.57 -41.54
CA GLY A 661 -25.85 -0.32 -41.35
C GLY A 661 -26.15 0.35 -40.00
N GLU A 662 -26.15 1.68 -40.00
CA GLU A 662 -26.27 2.45 -38.76
C GLU A 662 -27.73 2.80 -38.46
N VAL A 663 -28.27 2.22 -37.39
CA VAL A 663 -29.63 2.49 -36.88
C VAL A 663 -29.58 3.68 -35.92
N ARG A 664 -30.40 4.70 -36.17
CA ARG A 664 -30.40 5.99 -35.46
C ARG A 664 -31.53 6.18 -34.45
N GLY A 665 -32.37 5.16 -34.28
CA GLY A 665 -33.47 5.22 -33.33
C GLY A 665 -34.24 3.91 -33.29
N LEU A 666 -34.72 3.57 -32.10
CA LEU A 666 -35.62 2.46 -31.82
C LEU A 666 -36.97 3.01 -31.36
N ARG A 667 -38.04 2.27 -31.62
CA ARG A 667 -39.36 2.54 -31.07
C ARG A 667 -39.96 1.23 -30.60
N VAL A 668 -40.37 1.18 -29.34
CA VAL A 668 -41.04 0.02 -28.76
C VAL A 668 -42.49 0.40 -28.51
N GLU A 669 -43.40 -0.26 -29.22
CA GLU A 669 -44.84 -0.22 -28.98
C GLU A 669 -45.21 -1.41 -28.10
N LEU A 670 -45.73 -1.15 -26.91
CA LEU A 670 -45.96 -2.18 -25.90
C LEU A 670 -47.26 -2.96 -26.09
N LEU A 671 -48.20 -2.38 -26.84
CA LEU A 671 -49.53 -2.90 -27.19
C LEU A 671 -49.88 -2.47 -28.62
N HIS A 672 -49.36 -3.19 -29.62
CA HIS A 672 -49.60 -2.85 -31.03
C HIS A 672 -50.98 -3.34 -31.49
N GLY A 673 -51.90 -2.40 -31.78
CA GLY A 673 -53.24 -2.70 -32.29
C GLY A 673 -54.16 -3.40 -31.28
N GLU A 674 -53.77 -3.41 -30.00
CA GLU A 674 -54.53 -3.98 -28.89
C GLU A 674 -54.86 -2.88 -27.88
N SER A 675 -56.14 -2.70 -27.55
CA SER A 675 -56.57 -1.80 -26.47
C SER A 675 -56.52 -2.53 -25.13
N PRO A 676 -56.03 -1.89 -24.05
CA PRO A 676 -56.44 -2.25 -22.70
C PRO A 676 -57.98 -2.23 -22.65
N VAL A 677 -58.62 -3.28 -22.14
CA VAL A 677 -60.10 -3.37 -22.12
C VAL A 677 -60.66 -2.27 -21.24
N ASP A 678 -61.77 -1.61 -21.61
CA ASP A 678 -62.37 -0.50 -20.86
C ASP A 678 -62.46 -0.77 -19.34
N GLY A 679 -61.62 -0.08 -18.55
CA GLY A 679 -61.56 -0.20 -17.08
C GLY A 679 -60.41 -1.05 -16.53
N GLU A 680 -59.65 -1.74 -17.39
CA GLU A 680 -58.41 -2.45 -17.05
C GLU A 680 -57.23 -1.68 -17.63
N SER A 681 -56.39 -1.17 -16.74
CA SER A 681 -55.14 -0.49 -17.08
C SER A 681 -53.96 -1.45 -16.93
N GLY A 682 -53.09 -1.53 -17.92
CA GLY A 682 -51.94 -2.41 -17.93
C GLY A 682 -50.69 -1.75 -17.36
N TRP A 683 -49.97 -2.44 -16.49
CA TRP A 683 -48.62 -2.04 -16.10
C TRP A 683 -47.60 -2.76 -16.99
N TYR A 684 -46.59 -2.01 -17.42
CA TYR A 684 -45.47 -2.52 -18.19
C TYR A 684 -44.20 -1.92 -17.63
N ASP A 685 -43.25 -2.78 -17.28
CA ASP A 685 -41.96 -2.36 -16.77
C ASP A 685 -40.86 -2.81 -17.73
N VAL A 686 -39.94 -1.91 -18.05
CA VAL A 686 -38.73 -2.19 -18.83
C VAL A 686 -37.52 -1.94 -17.93
N ASP A 687 -36.67 -2.96 -17.84
CA ASP A 687 -35.45 -2.98 -17.02
C ASP A 687 -34.27 -2.46 -17.83
N HIS A 688 -33.97 -3.10 -18.96
CA HIS A 688 -32.91 -2.63 -19.85
C HIS A 688 -33.16 -2.97 -21.31
N ILE A 689 -32.52 -2.19 -22.19
CA ILE A 689 -32.48 -2.40 -23.64
C ILE A 689 -31.02 -2.29 -24.08
N TYR A 690 -30.53 -3.29 -24.81
CA TYR A 690 -29.20 -3.28 -25.44
C TYR A 690 -29.20 -4.19 -26.67
N VAL A 691 -28.08 -4.25 -27.40
CA VAL A 691 -27.92 -5.10 -28.57
C VAL A 691 -26.81 -6.14 -28.38
N GLN A 692 -26.95 -7.30 -29.03
CA GLN A 692 -26.00 -8.38 -28.90
C GLN A 692 -25.70 -9.08 -30.23
N ASP A 693 -24.53 -9.72 -30.27
CA ASP A 693 -24.15 -10.70 -31.27
C ASP A 693 -23.84 -12.01 -30.55
N ARG A 694 -24.83 -12.91 -30.55
CA ARG A 694 -24.71 -14.23 -29.93
C ARG A 694 -23.61 -15.07 -30.56
N ALA A 695 -23.28 -14.88 -31.85
CA ALA A 695 -22.27 -15.69 -32.54
C ALA A 695 -20.85 -15.34 -32.09
N SER A 696 -20.56 -14.05 -31.89
CA SER A 696 -19.27 -13.60 -31.33
C SER A 696 -19.22 -13.64 -29.80
N GLY A 697 -20.37 -13.75 -29.13
CA GLY A 697 -20.45 -13.71 -27.68
C GLY A 697 -20.23 -12.30 -27.12
N THR A 698 -20.64 -11.26 -27.87
CA THR A 698 -20.46 -9.85 -27.47
C THR A 698 -21.80 -9.10 -27.39
N THR A 699 -21.82 -8.06 -26.56
CA THR A 699 -22.92 -7.12 -26.34
C THR A 699 -22.44 -5.70 -26.67
N SER A 700 -23.36 -4.74 -26.82
CA SER A 700 -23.02 -3.32 -26.91
C SER A 700 -22.39 -2.78 -25.64
N THR A 701 -22.60 -3.45 -24.51
CA THR A 701 -22.21 -2.97 -23.18
C THR A 701 -21.49 -4.02 -22.35
N ALA A 702 -20.56 -3.58 -21.49
CA ALA A 702 -19.85 -4.47 -20.56
C ALA A 702 -20.70 -4.89 -19.35
N TYR A 703 -21.84 -4.24 -19.10
CA TYR A 703 -22.64 -4.43 -17.88
C TYR A 703 -23.63 -5.60 -17.96
N ALA A 704 -24.01 -6.01 -19.18
CA ALA A 704 -24.94 -7.12 -19.40
C ALA A 704 -24.27 -8.25 -20.22
N PRO A 705 -24.38 -9.52 -19.81
CA PRO A 705 -23.89 -10.64 -20.59
C PRO A 705 -24.79 -10.91 -21.81
N VAL A 706 -24.28 -11.70 -22.75
CA VAL A 706 -25.11 -12.25 -23.85
C VAL A 706 -26.23 -13.10 -23.28
N VAL A 707 -27.46 -12.86 -23.73
CA VAL A 707 -28.65 -13.62 -23.36
C VAL A 707 -28.84 -14.77 -24.36
N ASP A 708 -28.74 -15.99 -23.84
CA ASP A 708 -28.90 -17.26 -24.58
C ASP A 708 -30.28 -17.89 -24.34
N VAL A 709 -31.35 -17.09 -24.52
CA VAL A 709 -32.73 -17.58 -24.56
C VAL A 709 -33.22 -17.62 -26.00
N ALA A 710 -34.21 -18.48 -26.28
CA ALA A 710 -34.80 -18.56 -27.61
C ALA A 710 -35.41 -17.19 -28.01
N PRO A 711 -35.15 -16.69 -29.23
CA PRO A 711 -35.76 -15.45 -29.70
C PRO A 711 -37.29 -15.51 -29.64
N VAL A 712 -37.90 -14.36 -29.36
CA VAL A 712 -39.37 -14.23 -29.43
C VAL A 712 -39.85 -14.49 -30.85
N VAL A 713 -41.06 -15.03 -30.97
CA VAL A 713 -41.63 -15.34 -32.29
C VAL A 713 -42.04 -14.04 -32.97
N ILE A 714 -41.38 -13.72 -34.09
CA ILE A 714 -41.78 -12.60 -34.95
C ILE A 714 -43.03 -12.99 -35.75
N VAL A 715 -44.09 -12.19 -35.60
CA VAL A 715 -45.37 -12.35 -36.30
C VAL A 715 -45.31 -11.53 -37.59
N SER A 716 -45.65 -12.15 -38.73
CA SER A 716 -45.72 -11.42 -40.00
C SER A 716 -47.02 -10.61 -40.06
N GLY A 717 -46.90 -9.29 -40.16
CA GLY A 717 -48.05 -8.41 -40.37
C GLY A 717 -48.68 -8.71 -41.74
N GLY A 718 -49.95 -9.12 -41.75
CA GLY A 718 -50.68 -9.37 -42.99
C GLY A 718 -50.80 -8.08 -43.81
N GLU A 719 -50.25 -8.08 -45.02
CA GLU A 719 -50.63 -7.12 -46.07
C GLU A 719 -52.13 -7.28 -46.31
N GLY A 720 -52.89 -6.19 -46.15
CA GLY A 720 -54.31 -6.19 -46.49
C GLY A 720 -54.50 -6.44 -47.98
N GLU A 721 -55.06 -7.61 -48.35
CA GLU A 721 -55.57 -7.83 -49.70
C GLU A 721 -56.85 -7.02 -49.92
N ALA A 722 -56.81 -6.18 -50.95
CA ALA A 722 -57.94 -5.45 -51.48
C ALA A 722 -58.91 -6.39 -52.22
N GLY A 723 -60.12 -6.55 -51.68
CA GLY A 723 -61.41 -6.79 -52.36
C GLY A 723 -61.55 -7.91 -53.40
N GLU A 724 -62.47 -8.85 -53.14
CA GLU A 724 -63.61 -9.13 -54.02
C GLU A 724 -64.68 -10.02 -53.33
N ASP A 725 -65.94 -9.72 -53.65
CA ASP A 725 -67.17 -10.43 -53.24
C ASP A 725 -67.15 -11.95 -53.53
N GLY A 726 -67.67 -12.76 -52.61
CA GLY A 726 -67.99 -14.18 -52.90
C GLY A 726 -68.54 -14.97 -51.71
N THR A 727 -69.84 -15.28 -51.76
CA THR A 727 -70.67 -16.08 -50.83
C THR A 727 -70.24 -17.56 -50.65
N PRO A 728 -70.82 -18.31 -49.67
CA PRO A 728 -70.20 -19.45 -48.97
C PRO A 728 -70.57 -20.83 -49.57
N ASP A 729 -69.71 -21.85 -49.40
CA ASP A 729 -70.15 -23.22 -49.00
C ASP A 729 -69.00 -24.25 -48.80
N GLU A 730 -69.28 -25.13 -47.82
CA GLU A 730 -68.91 -26.55 -47.59
C GLU A 730 -67.59 -27.16 -48.12
N GLN A 731 -66.85 -27.83 -47.22
CA GLN A 731 -66.88 -29.32 -47.09
C GLN A 731 -65.96 -29.83 -45.97
N THR A 732 -66.55 -30.41 -44.93
CA THR A 732 -65.93 -31.52 -44.15
C THR A 732 -66.43 -32.84 -44.74
N PRO A 733 -65.61 -33.90 -44.76
CA PRO A 733 -65.98 -35.11 -43.97
C PRO A 733 -64.73 -35.85 -43.44
N GLY A 734 -64.70 -36.60 -42.34
CA GLY A 734 -65.69 -37.03 -41.36
C GLY A 734 -65.13 -38.20 -40.52
N LEU A 735 -65.68 -38.35 -39.31
CA LEU A 735 -66.06 -39.60 -38.60
C LEU A 735 -65.01 -40.53 -37.95
N GLY A 736 -65.30 -40.84 -36.66
CA GLY A 736 -65.06 -42.14 -35.99
C GLY A 736 -64.23 -42.03 -34.70
N ALA A 737 -64.77 -41.72 -33.51
CA ALA A 737 -65.68 -42.48 -32.63
C ALA A 737 -65.09 -43.74 -31.94
N ASN A 738 -65.02 -43.62 -30.62
CA ASN A 738 -65.27 -44.60 -29.55
C ASN A 738 -64.22 -45.62 -29.08
N ASP A 739 -64.12 -45.62 -27.73
CA ASP A 739 -64.10 -46.74 -26.77
C ASP A 739 -63.04 -47.84 -26.99
N GLY A 740 -62.25 -48.27 -26.01
CA GLY A 740 -62.30 -48.14 -24.56
C GLY A 740 -61.52 -49.31 -23.94
N ASP A 741 -61.19 -49.13 -22.66
CA ASP A 741 -60.87 -50.14 -21.64
C ASP A 741 -59.46 -50.76 -21.57
N GLY A 742 -59.04 -50.92 -20.29
CA GLY A 742 -57.94 -51.78 -19.83
C GLY A 742 -56.70 -51.02 -19.30
N ARG A 743 -56.73 -50.31 -18.16
CA ARG A 743 -56.51 -50.84 -16.78
C ARG A 743 -55.29 -51.78 -16.68
N ASN A 744 -54.35 -51.69 -15.74
CA ASN A 744 -54.16 -51.09 -14.41
C ASN A 744 -52.61 -50.97 -14.22
N VAL A 745 -52.02 -50.18 -13.31
CA VAL A 745 -52.00 -50.31 -11.84
C VAL A 745 -51.29 -49.02 -11.34
N ARG A 746 -52.00 -48.10 -10.67
CA ARG A 746 -52.14 -47.91 -9.20
C ARG A 746 -50.80 -47.58 -8.49
N THR A 747 -50.70 -46.62 -7.59
CA THR A 747 -51.66 -46.03 -6.61
C THR A 747 -51.31 -44.55 -6.40
N ALA A 748 -52.25 -43.58 -6.43
CA ALA A 748 -53.36 -43.33 -5.49
C ALA A 748 -52.82 -42.86 -4.11
N SER A 749 -53.34 -41.83 -3.46
CA SER A 749 -54.69 -41.22 -3.42
C SER A 749 -54.55 -39.87 -2.71
N GLY A 750 -55.19 -38.77 -3.15
CA GLY A 750 -56.60 -38.44 -2.90
C GLY A 750 -56.77 -37.80 -1.51
N CYS A 751 -57.57 -36.78 -1.25
CA CYS A 751 -58.43 -35.95 -2.08
C CYS A 751 -58.95 -34.80 -1.19
N ALA A 752 -59.25 -33.67 -1.85
CA ALA A 752 -60.42 -32.82 -1.63
C ALA A 752 -60.56 -31.89 -0.39
N THR A 753 -60.76 -30.62 -0.78
CA THR A 753 -61.82 -29.66 -0.39
C THR A 753 -61.69 -28.82 0.89
N THR A 754 -61.56 -27.51 0.64
CA THR A 754 -62.34 -26.36 1.18
C THR A 754 -62.91 -26.44 2.60
N GLY A 755 -62.63 -25.42 3.43
CA GLY A 755 -63.45 -25.14 4.61
C GLY A 755 -62.85 -24.12 5.58
N ARG A 756 -63.54 -23.00 5.72
CA ARG A 756 -63.25 -21.82 6.56
C ARG A 756 -63.79 -21.98 7.99
N SER A 757 -63.22 -21.22 8.93
CA SER A 757 -63.66 -20.94 10.33
C SER A 757 -63.49 -22.10 11.31
N GLY A 758 -63.09 -21.94 12.58
CA GLY A 758 -62.88 -20.80 13.47
C GLY A 758 -63.03 -21.34 14.89
N GLY A 759 -62.31 -20.78 15.87
CA GLY A 759 -62.65 -20.95 17.29
C GLY A 759 -61.60 -21.57 18.21
N GLU A 760 -60.99 -20.68 18.99
CA GLU A 760 -60.71 -20.78 20.44
C GLU A 760 -59.58 -21.68 21.00
N ALA A 761 -58.67 -21.01 21.69
CA ALA A 761 -57.60 -21.50 22.58
C ALA A 761 -58.18 -21.99 23.94
N PRO A 762 -57.41 -22.60 24.89
CA PRO A 762 -56.33 -21.90 25.63
C PRO A 762 -55.11 -22.73 26.15
N LEU A 763 -54.05 -21.99 26.53
CA LEU A 763 -52.97 -22.23 27.54
C LEU A 763 -52.10 -23.53 27.46
N ALA A 764 -50.77 -23.57 27.64
CA ALA A 764 -49.75 -22.63 28.13
C ALA A 764 -48.31 -23.17 27.87
N ALA A 765 -47.32 -22.24 27.84
CA ALA A 765 -45.88 -22.38 28.15
C ALA A 765 -44.99 -23.22 27.19
N LEU A 766 -43.76 -22.87 26.77
CA LEU A 766 -42.81 -21.77 27.05
C LEU A 766 -41.67 -21.82 25.97
N VAL A 767 -41.21 -20.66 25.45
CA VAL A 767 -39.83 -20.28 24.95
C VAL A 767 -39.24 -21.01 23.71
N ALA A 768 -38.61 -20.41 22.67
CA ALA A 768 -38.15 -19.06 22.25
C ALA A 768 -38.13 -19.03 20.69
N LEU A 769 -38.70 -18.03 19.98
CA LEU A 769 -38.26 -16.66 19.63
C LEU A 769 -37.14 -16.54 18.57
N VAL A 770 -37.60 -16.24 17.35
CA VAL A 770 -36.92 -15.72 16.16
C VAL A 770 -37.21 -14.21 16.06
N GLY A 771 -36.28 -13.44 15.49
CA GLY A 771 -36.64 -12.33 14.57
C GLY A 771 -36.82 -10.92 15.15
N TRP A 772 -35.82 -10.08 14.86
CA TRP A 772 -35.88 -8.83 14.08
C TRP A 772 -37.12 -7.88 14.10
N VAL A 773 -36.74 -6.59 14.01
CA VAL A 773 -37.45 -5.35 13.68
C VAL A 773 -38.12 -4.58 14.84
N PHE A 774 -37.60 -3.38 15.11
CA PHE A 774 -38.45 -2.17 15.19
C PHE A 774 -37.69 -0.90 14.80
N ALA A 775 -38.33 -0.14 13.93
CA ALA A 775 -37.97 1.19 13.49
C ALA A 775 -38.40 2.30 14.49
N ARG A 776 -37.95 3.51 14.15
CA ARG A 776 -38.55 4.85 14.33
C ARG A 776 -38.00 5.79 15.42
N ARG A 777 -37.34 6.83 14.88
CA ARG A 777 -37.54 8.29 15.05
C ARG A 777 -37.54 8.88 16.48
N ARG A 778 -36.67 9.88 16.67
CA ARG A 778 -37.06 11.25 17.07
C ARG A 778 -35.99 12.28 16.68
N ARG A 779 -36.42 13.32 15.94
CA ARG A 779 -35.74 14.62 15.77
C ARG A 779 -35.97 15.48 17.02
N HIS A 780 -34.97 16.27 17.44
CA HIS A 780 -34.97 17.75 17.48
C HIS A 780 -34.02 18.36 18.52
N LEU A 781 -33.31 19.41 18.07
CA LEU A 781 -32.71 20.56 18.80
C LEU A 781 -31.49 20.20 19.68
N VAL A 782 -30.30 20.80 19.53
CA VAL A 782 -29.88 22.19 19.25
C VAL A 782 -28.65 22.20 18.36
#